data_AF-A0A1H5Q7Q6-F1
#
_entry.id   AF-A0A1H5Q7Q6-F1
#
_cell.length_a   1.000
_cell.length_b   1.000
_cell.length_c   1.000
_cell.angle_alpha   90.00
_cell.angle_beta   90.00
_cell.angle_gamma   90.00
#
_symmetry.space_group_name_H-M   'P 1'
#
loop_
_entity.id
_entity.type
_entity.pdbx_description
1 polymer ?
#
loop_
_entity_poly.entity_id
_entity_poly.type
_entity_poly.pdbx_seq_one_letter_code
_entity_poly.pdbx_strand_id
1 'polypeptide(L)'
;MSAQEFGDDDLVPLQTIDGVSYAVALTEQPWDLPVDALAISVGAGYGSLGDAVQDAFPGAGWELVDLDSVTPAQPITMDLPARTGRPRLRLAVLATPHDKGRRNDPTPSAITTATTTAITAAAGVGATAIAVPLFATGRLGVPASVAARAVIEGALAAKSGIREVVFFSDYSLNVDAIRKQWAADVPGAAAFPAPGTTAPEPAPVPRVPVFSEKELAGGVARDLVDPNESIALTEDHLGVSPYVSMLATVIAAKDTPLPLSIGVFGEWGSGKSFFMGMLRGQVKSLEGTPGHCAKIAQVGFNAWHYADANLWASLGDEIFRQLAEPARRPGERDEEHEARLREGARLREQLAAELEQRKQLTAVTERAQAEAAALKHRIGEAEHARKVRAGDLLRALRKSRTFHEEYDGLWRKLGVGDLADQGKLLADEMRGAHGETEALARIARYRHGRAALVTAAVVLAAGAAITAFVPDVKAWLTGVGVVFAGLAATGLALVGAARAGLRRLRVLAEDLRGGLDEGAQQELLALRKADAEQQIAEQQLAEVVTRIGELGRQLTELTPGRRLYAFLAERSRGEDYRGNLGLISTIRKDFEKLVALMTAPVAEGEEATRPLDRIVLYIDDLDRCSPQQVVDVLQAVHLLLAFDLFVVVVGVDPRWLLRSLSTHYDRLIEADAVVRADGWHVTPEDYLEKILNIPLVLPRMPAGSLQRLLWSMTDTPAAADPGERKPAEPAHDVETGVVANAPVPAIPVEPGSQVAAQLAPGRPAEVPRPLTDPEITLLSKLDRLVDTPRDAKRLINLYRMLRATRDLSDASTFLAGEYEAVVVLLGTCTAHGRLLGRFADALLRAAPETPWSDFVGRLRPVEREERWVSEAVGRIPTDEAAQWEHLHGSLDELTTAVTLPDVRVFQRWVPRVRRFSYVLSPGAR
;
A
#
# COMPACT_ATOMS: atom_id res chain seq x y z
N MET A 1 -13.31 63.74 -20.49
CA MET A 1 -11.97 64.40 -20.50
C MET A 1 -11.21 63.80 -19.33
N SER A 2 -10.08 63.11 -19.48
CA SER A 2 -8.98 63.20 -20.45
C SER A 2 -8.36 61.81 -20.66
N ALA A 3 -7.70 61.64 -21.81
CA ALA A 3 -6.97 60.46 -22.22
C ALA A 3 -5.97 59.97 -21.15
N GLN A 4 -5.98 58.66 -20.88
CA GLN A 4 -4.83 57.92 -20.36
C GLN A 4 -4.36 57.01 -21.49
N GLU A 5 -3.13 57.30 -21.91
CA GLU A 5 -2.38 56.69 -22.99
C GLU A 5 -2.19 55.19 -22.73
N PHE A 6 -2.39 54.38 -23.79
CA PHE A 6 -1.94 52.99 -23.82
C PHE A 6 -0.42 52.99 -23.63
N GLY A 7 0.07 52.21 -22.66
CA GLY A 7 1.49 52.09 -22.39
C GLY A 7 2.23 51.51 -23.58
N ASP A 8 3.33 52.18 -23.94
CA ASP A 8 4.34 51.83 -24.94
C ASP A 8 5.15 50.56 -24.59
N ASP A 9 4.75 49.79 -23.56
CA ASP A 9 5.63 48.81 -22.88
C ASP A 9 5.77 47.43 -23.58
N ASP A 10 5.02 47.14 -24.65
CA ASP A 10 5.13 45.88 -25.41
C ASP A 10 5.72 46.04 -26.84
N LEU A 11 6.02 47.27 -27.28
CA LEU A 11 6.64 47.55 -28.59
C LEU A 11 8.15 47.77 -28.43
N VAL A 12 8.95 46.80 -28.86
CA VAL A 12 10.41 46.84 -28.75
C VAL A 12 11.00 47.34 -30.08
N PRO A 13 11.63 48.54 -30.12
CA PRO A 13 12.29 49.02 -31.34
C PRO A 13 13.48 48.14 -31.69
N LEU A 14 13.62 47.76 -32.96
CA LEU A 14 14.72 46.95 -33.45
C LEU A 14 15.87 47.81 -34.00
N GLN A 15 15.67 48.43 -35.16
CA GLN A 15 16.65 49.29 -35.82
C GLN A 15 15.98 50.11 -36.92
N THR A 16 16.56 51.26 -37.29
CA THR A 16 16.18 51.98 -38.51
C THR A 16 17.19 51.69 -39.61
N ILE A 17 16.73 51.20 -40.77
CA ILE A 17 17.56 50.85 -41.94
C ILE A 17 16.97 51.54 -43.16
N ASP A 18 17.80 52.25 -43.92
CA ASP A 18 17.40 52.97 -45.15
C ASP A 18 16.16 53.88 -44.98
N GLY A 19 15.97 54.46 -43.79
CA GLY A 19 14.85 55.34 -43.46
C GLY A 19 13.56 54.64 -43.02
N VAL A 20 13.58 53.31 -42.86
CA VAL A 20 12.47 52.50 -42.35
C VAL A 20 12.77 52.05 -40.92
N SER A 21 11.85 52.32 -40.00
CA SER A 21 11.93 51.89 -38.60
C SER A 21 11.36 50.49 -38.43
N TYR A 22 12.12 49.58 -37.83
CA TYR A 22 11.66 48.22 -37.54
C TYR A 22 11.46 48.05 -36.03
N ALA A 23 10.38 47.38 -35.64
CA ALA A 23 10.07 47.06 -34.24
C ALA A 23 9.45 45.65 -34.13
N VAL A 24 9.37 45.11 -32.92
CA VAL A 24 8.68 43.85 -32.62
C VAL A 24 7.74 44.02 -31.44
N ALA A 25 6.55 43.42 -31.50
CA ALA A 25 5.54 43.48 -30.44
C ALA A 25 5.04 42.09 -30.03
N LEU A 26 4.85 41.90 -28.72
CA LEU A 26 4.11 40.76 -28.16
C LEU A 26 2.66 41.20 -27.96
N THR A 27 1.72 40.71 -28.77
CA THR A 27 0.31 41.14 -28.68
C THR A 27 -0.66 40.12 -29.25
N GLU A 28 -1.78 39.93 -28.55
CA GLU A 28 -2.96 39.20 -29.03
C GLU A 28 -3.91 40.11 -29.84
N GLN A 29 -3.70 41.43 -29.80
CA GLN A 29 -4.53 42.43 -30.45
C GLN A 29 -3.68 43.29 -31.41
N PRO A 30 -3.24 42.74 -32.56
CA PRO A 30 -2.37 43.46 -33.47
C PRO A 30 -3.06 44.65 -34.16
N TRP A 31 -4.39 44.71 -34.14
CA TRP A 31 -5.14 45.88 -34.63
C TRP A 31 -5.03 47.13 -33.74
N ASP A 32 -4.47 46.96 -32.54
CA ASP A 32 -4.21 48.04 -31.59
C ASP A 32 -2.82 48.67 -31.77
N LEU A 33 -1.94 48.06 -32.58
CA LEU A 33 -0.62 48.59 -32.89
C LEU A 33 -0.69 49.92 -33.64
N PRO A 34 0.32 50.80 -33.51
CA PRO A 34 0.32 52.14 -34.12
C PRO A 34 0.56 52.15 -35.64
N VAL A 35 -0.01 51.20 -36.39
CA VAL A 35 0.18 50.97 -37.83
C VAL A 35 -1.04 51.33 -38.68
N ASP A 36 -0.85 51.51 -39.99
CA ASP A 36 -1.94 51.82 -40.94
C ASP A 36 -2.47 50.57 -41.67
N ALA A 37 -1.65 49.52 -41.73
CA ALA A 37 -1.94 48.25 -42.39
C ALA A 37 -1.57 47.03 -41.54
N LEU A 38 -2.35 45.95 -41.65
CA LEU A 38 -2.11 44.68 -40.96
C LEU A 38 -2.01 43.53 -41.96
N ALA A 39 -0.87 42.83 -42.00
CA ALA A 39 -0.72 41.63 -42.80
C ALA A 39 -1.35 40.41 -42.10
N ILE A 40 -2.06 39.59 -42.86
CA ILE A 40 -2.77 38.40 -42.36
C ILE A 40 -2.33 37.19 -43.18
N SER A 41 -1.87 36.15 -42.48
CA SER A 41 -1.48 34.88 -43.08
C SER A 41 -2.73 34.06 -43.45
N VAL A 42 -2.99 33.88 -44.75
CA VAL A 42 -4.14 33.10 -45.25
C VAL A 42 -3.69 31.81 -45.97
N GLY A 43 -4.57 30.81 -45.97
CA GLY A 43 -4.41 29.53 -46.68
C GLY A 43 -5.72 29.13 -47.34
N ALA A 44 -6.18 27.88 -47.13
CA ALA A 44 -7.53 27.45 -47.53
C ALA A 44 -8.67 28.18 -46.77
N GLY A 45 -8.32 29.01 -45.79
CA GLY A 45 -9.21 29.88 -45.03
C GLY A 45 -8.38 30.98 -44.34
N TYR A 46 -9.02 31.78 -43.48
CA TYR A 46 -8.42 32.96 -42.86
C TYR A 46 -7.43 32.66 -41.72
N GLY A 47 -7.51 31.48 -41.11
CA GLY A 47 -6.62 31.08 -40.01
C GLY A 47 -6.92 31.84 -38.71
N SER A 48 -6.26 31.48 -37.61
CA SER A 48 -6.58 32.03 -36.27
C SER A 48 -6.44 33.55 -36.18
N LEU A 49 -5.41 34.13 -36.82
CA LEU A 49 -5.24 35.57 -36.89
C LEU A 49 -6.34 36.23 -37.75
N GLY A 50 -6.66 35.65 -38.90
CA GLY A 50 -7.70 36.20 -39.77
C GLY A 50 -9.08 36.12 -39.14
N ASP A 51 -9.41 35.03 -38.45
CA ASP A 51 -10.67 34.87 -37.70
C ASP A 51 -10.77 35.95 -36.59
N ALA A 52 -9.69 36.20 -35.84
CA ALA A 52 -9.66 37.23 -34.80
C ALA A 52 -9.80 38.66 -35.37
N VAL A 53 -9.21 38.94 -36.54
CA VAL A 53 -9.36 40.23 -37.22
C VAL A 53 -10.78 40.36 -37.81
N GLN A 54 -11.38 39.28 -38.29
CA GLN A 54 -12.76 39.27 -38.78
C GLN A 54 -13.74 39.60 -37.65
N ASP A 55 -13.56 39.02 -36.45
CA ASP A 55 -14.35 39.35 -35.26
C ASP A 55 -14.19 40.81 -34.84
N ALA A 56 -12.97 41.36 -34.98
CA ALA A 56 -12.67 42.75 -34.67
C ALA A 56 -13.24 43.74 -35.72
N PHE A 57 -13.43 43.30 -36.97
CA PHE A 57 -13.89 44.11 -38.10
C PHE A 57 -14.96 43.37 -38.95
N PRO A 58 -16.15 43.09 -38.39
CA PRO A 58 -17.15 42.26 -39.05
C PRO A 58 -17.75 42.87 -40.34
N GLY A 59 -17.57 44.18 -40.56
CA GLY A 59 -18.11 44.93 -41.69
C GLY A 59 -17.14 45.15 -42.87
N ALA A 60 -16.00 44.46 -42.93
CA ALA A 60 -14.96 44.68 -43.93
C ALA A 60 -15.15 43.89 -45.26
N GLY A 61 -16.30 43.23 -45.45
CA GLY A 61 -16.62 42.51 -46.69
C GLY A 61 -15.81 41.22 -46.92
N TRP A 62 -15.52 40.48 -45.85
CA TRP A 62 -14.73 39.23 -45.86
C TRP A 62 -15.30 38.16 -46.80
N GLU A 63 -16.61 38.15 -47.02
CA GLU A 63 -17.32 37.23 -47.92
C GLU A 63 -17.04 37.47 -49.41
N LEU A 64 -16.45 38.63 -49.76
CA LEU A 64 -16.17 39.01 -51.16
C LEU A 64 -14.73 38.66 -51.60
N VAL A 65 -13.91 38.12 -50.70
CA VAL A 65 -12.50 37.83 -50.96
C VAL A 65 -12.34 36.42 -51.56
N ASP A 66 -11.76 36.36 -52.75
CA ASP A 66 -11.35 35.10 -53.37
C ASP A 66 -9.97 34.66 -52.85
N LEU A 67 -9.96 33.89 -51.76
CA LEU A 67 -8.72 33.35 -51.16
C LEU A 67 -7.95 32.43 -52.11
N ASP A 68 -8.60 31.83 -53.11
CA ASP A 68 -7.93 31.00 -54.10
C ASP A 68 -7.09 31.82 -55.08
N SER A 69 -7.32 33.12 -55.20
CA SER A 69 -6.50 34.00 -56.01
C SER A 69 -5.23 34.49 -55.29
N VAL A 70 -5.11 34.29 -53.97
CA VAL A 70 -3.95 34.71 -53.18
C VAL A 70 -2.77 33.78 -53.44
N THR A 71 -1.64 34.34 -53.85
CA THR A 71 -0.35 33.63 -54.01
C THR A 71 0.76 34.39 -53.28
N PRO A 72 1.95 33.79 -53.01
CA PRO A 72 3.04 34.49 -52.35
C PRO A 72 3.46 35.75 -53.10
N ALA A 73 3.30 35.75 -54.43
CA ALA A 73 3.61 36.89 -55.28
C ALA A 73 2.44 37.90 -55.45
N GLN A 74 1.20 37.51 -55.10
CA GLN A 74 0.00 38.32 -55.33
C GLN A 74 -0.90 38.31 -54.08
N PRO A 75 -0.64 39.20 -53.11
CA PRO A 75 -1.53 39.40 -51.97
C PRO A 75 -2.77 40.21 -52.35
N ILE A 76 -3.83 40.10 -51.55
CA ILE A 76 -5.05 40.90 -51.67
C ILE A 76 -5.08 41.96 -50.58
N THR A 77 -5.41 43.20 -50.92
CA THR A 77 -5.62 44.29 -49.97
C THR A 77 -7.10 44.56 -49.78
N MET A 78 -7.55 44.77 -48.55
CA MET A 78 -8.94 45.06 -48.22
C MET A 78 -9.05 46.22 -47.23
N ASP A 79 -10.06 47.07 -47.40
CA ASP A 79 -10.32 48.20 -46.51
C ASP A 79 -10.99 47.73 -45.21
N LEU A 80 -10.49 48.22 -44.08
CA LEU A 80 -11.08 47.98 -42.76
C LEU A 80 -11.93 49.18 -42.31
N PRO A 81 -13.13 48.97 -41.76
CA PRO A 81 -13.97 50.06 -41.27
C PRO A 81 -13.34 50.72 -40.03
N ALA A 82 -13.48 52.03 -39.92
CA ALA A 82 -12.94 52.81 -38.80
C ALA A 82 -13.58 52.40 -37.46
N ARG A 83 -12.75 52.18 -36.42
CA ARG A 83 -13.20 51.92 -35.04
C ARG A 83 -13.11 53.19 -34.18
N THR A 84 -14.09 53.39 -33.31
CA THR A 84 -14.11 54.50 -32.33
C THR A 84 -12.97 54.36 -31.33
N GLY A 85 -12.09 55.37 -31.27
CA GLY A 85 -11.00 55.47 -30.28
C GLY A 85 -9.59 55.23 -30.82
N ARG A 86 -9.41 54.67 -32.03
CA ARG A 86 -8.09 54.46 -32.65
C ARG A 86 -8.17 54.60 -34.19
N PRO A 87 -7.78 55.75 -34.77
CA PRO A 87 -8.08 56.09 -36.17
C PRO A 87 -7.03 55.62 -37.21
N ARG A 88 -5.98 54.85 -36.82
CA ARG A 88 -4.82 54.64 -37.69
C ARG A 88 -4.93 53.43 -38.63
N LEU A 89 -5.34 52.26 -38.13
CA LEU A 89 -5.48 51.05 -38.94
C LEU A 89 -6.67 51.16 -39.91
N ARG A 90 -6.41 50.99 -41.20
CA ARG A 90 -7.41 51.10 -42.27
C ARG A 90 -7.35 50.01 -43.33
N LEU A 91 -6.30 49.18 -43.32
CA LEU A 91 -6.02 48.23 -44.39
C LEU A 91 -5.65 46.86 -43.80
N ALA A 92 -6.23 45.79 -44.34
CA ALA A 92 -5.70 44.43 -44.16
C ALA A 92 -5.07 43.93 -45.46
N VAL A 93 -3.95 43.21 -45.35
CA VAL A 93 -3.23 42.62 -46.48
C VAL A 93 -3.16 41.12 -46.30
N LEU A 94 -3.92 40.39 -47.12
CA LEU A 94 -4.00 38.94 -47.10
C LEU A 94 -2.86 38.36 -47.93
N ALA A 95 -1.93 37.67 -47.27
CA ALA A 95 -0.76 37.07 -47.90
C ALA A 95 -0.63 35.61 -47.51
N THR A 96 -0.12 34.79 -48.42
CA THR A 96 0.01 33.34 -48.21
C THR A 96 1.45 32.86 -48.37
N PRO A 97 1.97 32.01 -47.47
CA PRO A 97 3.28 31.40 -47.62
C PRO A 97 3.26 30.13 -48.50
N HIS A 98 2.15 29.81 -49.18
CA HIS A 98 1.99 28.60 -50.00
C HIS A 98 2.29 28.85 -51.49
N ASP A 99 3.18 28.07 -52.10
CA ASP A 99 3.42 28.11 -53.55
C ASP A 99 2.48 27.13 -54.28
N LYS A 100 1.58 27.63 -55.14
CA LYS A 100 0.62 26.79 -55.88
C LYS A 100 1.35 26.03 -57.00
N GLY A 101 1.83 24.82 -56.71
CA GLY A 101 2.43 23.93 -57.72
C GLY A 101 3.33 22.79 -57.21
N ARG A 102 3.71 22.77 -55.92
CA ARG A 102 4.37 21.62 -55.25
C ARG A 102 3.65 21.37 -53.93
N ARG A 103 3.80 20.16 -53.35
CA ARG A 103 3.19 19.71 -52.07
C ARG A 103 2.98 20.90 -51.11
N ASN A 104 1.78 21.04 -50.55
CA ASN A 104 1.22 22.17 -49.76
C ASN A 104 2.06 22.74 -48.58
N ASP A 105 3.37 22.47 -48.49
CA ASP A 105 4.23 22.89 -47.41
C ASP A 105 4.80 24.31 -47.66
N PRO A 106 4.71 25.21 -46.67
CA PRO A 106 5.34 26.54 -46.77
C PRO A 106 6.86 26.40 -46.84
N THR A 107 7.48 27.08 -47.81
CA THR A 107 8.94 27.12 -47.95
C THR A 107 9.49 28.47 -47.49
N PRO A 108 10.76 28.55 -47.03
CA PRO A 108 11.39 29.83 -46.69
C PRO A 108 11.29 30.87 -47.81
N SER A 109 11.52 30.45 -49.06
CA SER A 109 11.39 31.33 -50.24
C SER A 109 9.98 31.90 -50.42
N ALA A 110 8.94 31.07 -50.19
CA ALA A 110 7.55 31.50 -50.27
C ALA A 110 7.19 32.46 -49.12
N ILE A 111 7.71 32.24 -47.91
CA ILE A 111 7.56 33.15 -46.77
C ILE A 111 8.23 34.51 -47.04
N THR A 112 9.46 34.49 -47.56
CA THR A 112 10.19 35.70 -47.97
C THR A 112 9.41 36.48 -49.03
N THR A 113 8.89 35.78 -50.04
CA THR A 113 8.10 36.39 -51.13
C THR A 113 6.80 36.99 -50.58
N ALA A 114 6.03 36.23 -49.80
CA ALA A 114 4.78 36.68 -49.20
C ALA A 114 4.96 37.92 -48.31
N THR A 115 6.05 37.97 -47.54
CA THR A 115 6.38 39.13 -46.70
C THR A 115 6.72 40.35 -47.54
N THR A 116 7.57 40.18 -48.55
CA THR A 116 8.01 41.26 -49.45
C THR A 116 6.82 41.88 -50.19
N THR A 117 5.95 41.03 -50.73
CA THR A 117 4.80 41.48 -51.52
C THR A 117 3.70 42.07 -50.65
N ALA A 118 3.48 41.57 -49.42
CA ALA A 118 2.54 42.16 -48.49
C ALA A 118 2.91 43.61 -48.13
N ILE A 119 4.18 43.86 -47.81
CA ILE A 119 4.69 45.21 -47.49
C ILE A 119 4.58 46.12 -48.74
N THR A 120 4.93 45.61 -49.91
CA THR A 120 4.87 46.37 -51.16
C THR A 120 3.42 46.72 -51.54
N ALA A 121 2.49 45.77 -51.38
CA ALA A 121 1.07 45.99 -51.65
C ALA A 121 0.44 47.02 -50.69
N ALA A 122 0.76 46.95 -49.40
CA ALA A 122 0.34 47.97 -48.43
C ALA A 122 0.80 49.38 -48.84
N ALA A 123 2.06 49.50 -49.26
CA ALA A 123 2.61 50.78 -49.70
C ALA A 123 1.94 51.30 -50.98
N GLY A 124 1.60 50.40 -51.91
CA GLY A 124 0.91 50.73 -53.16
C GLY A 124 -0.48 51.34 -52.96
N VAL A 125 -1.15 50.99 -51.86
CA VAL A 125 -2.45 51.55 -51.44
C VAL A 125 -2.29 52.73 -50.46
N GLY A 126 -1.04 53.18 -50.24
CA GLY A 126 -0.71 54.39 -49.49
C GLY A 126 -0.55 54.21 -47.99
N ALA A 127 -0.36 52.99 -47.47
CA ALA A 127 0.02 52.79 -46.07
C ALA A 127 1.44 53.32 -45.80
N THR A 128 1.67 53.87 -44.60
CA THR A 128 3.01 54.33 -44.16
C THR A 128 3.61 53.48 -43.05
N ALA A 129 2.80 52.69 -42.35
CA ALA A 129 3.21 51.73 -41.33
C ALA A 129 2.46 50.41 -41.48
N ILE A 130 3.13 49.27 -41.34
CA ILE A 130 2.54 47.92 -41.47
C ILE A 130 2.96 46.99 -40.32
N ALA A 131 2.00 46.22 -39.80
CA ALA A 131 2.26 45.12 -38.87
C ALA A 131 2.31 43.77 -39.61
N VAL A 132 3.34 42.96 -39.36
CA VAL A 132 3.61 41.69 -40.06
C VAL A 132 3.77 40.53 -39.08
N PRO A 133 2.98 39.43 -39.21
CA PRO A 133 3.12 38.26 -38.36
C PRO A 133 4.29 37.36 -38.83
N LEU A 134 4.73 36.42 -38.00
CA LEU A 134 5.56 35.31 -38.50
C LEU A 134 4.70 34.33 -39.30
N PHE A 135 4.70 34.46 -40.63
CA PHE A 135 3.99 33.53 -41.50
C PHE A 135 4.37 32.07 -41.22
N ALA A 136 3.39 31.18 -41.30
CA ALA A 136 3.52 29.73 -41.17
C ALA A 136 3.96 29.15 -39.81
N THR A 137 4.05 29.97 -38.75
CA THR A 137 4.40 29.49 -37.39
C THR A 137 3.23 28.94 -36.57
N GLY A 138 1.99 29.17 -37.02
CA GLY A 138 0.77 28.63 -36.42
C GLY A 138 0.50 27.18 -36.85
N ARG A 139 -0.69 26.90 -37.39
CA ARG A 139 -1.12 25.54 -37.81
C ARG A 139 -0.21 24.85 -38.83
N LEU A 140 0.65 25.61 -39.52
CA LEU A 140 1.58 25.08 -40.53
C LEU A 140 2.91 24.60 -39.92
N GLY A 141 3.17 24.87 -38.64
CA GLY A 141 4.26 24.23 -37.87
C GLY A 141 5.69 24.56 -38.34
N VAL A 142 5.91 25.65 -39.08
CA VAL A 142 7.27 26.06 -39.47
C VAL A 142 8.03 26.52 -38.22
N PRO A 143 9.26 26.04 -37.98
CA PRO A 143 10.07 26.48 -36.85
C PRO A 143 10.22 28.00 -36.82
N ALA A 144 10.03 28.61 -35.65
CA ALA A 144 10.03 30.06 -35.48
C ALA A 144 11.32 30.74 -35.98
N SER A 145 12.48 30.09 -35.84
CA SER A 145 13.76 30.61 -36.37
C SER A 145 13.81 30.64 -37.90
N VAL A 146 13.26 29.63 -38.56
CA VAL A 146 13.20 29.54 -40.03
C VAL A 146 12.22 30.58 -40.58
N ALA A 147 11.05 30.71 -39.95
CA ALA A 147 10.06 31.72 -40.31
C ALA A 147 10.57 33.14 -40.04
N ALA A 148 11.16 33.40 -38.88
CA ALA A 148 11.72 34.71 -38.53
C ALA A 148 12.79 35.14 -39.52
N ARG A 149 13.71 34.25 -39.91
CA ARG A 149 14.73 34.54 -40.92
C ARG A 149 14.12 34.95 -42.26
N ALA A 150 13.18 34.17 -42.77
CA ALA A 150 12.53 34.43 -44.05
C ALA A 150 11.69 35.72 -44.04
N VAL A 151 10.98 35.99 -42.93
CA VAL A 151 10.18 37.21 -42.75
C VAL A 151 11.09 38.45 -42.67
N ILE A 152 12.20 38.39 -41.93
CA ILE A 152 13.17 39.49 -41.85
C ILE A 152 13.80 39.75 -43.22
N GLU A 153 14.22 38.69 -43.92
CA GLU A 153 14.78 38.80 -45.27
C GLU A 153 13.80 39.47 -46.23
N GLY A 154 12.52 39.07 -46.19
CA GLY A 154 11.49 39.67 -47.03
C GLY A 154 11.17 41.12 -46.67
N ALA A 155 11.19 41.46 -45.39
CA ALA A 155 10.96 42.83 -44.92
C ALA A 155 12.11 43.79 -45.26
N LEU A 156 13.35 43.29 -45.28
CA LEU A 156 14.52 44.07 -45.73
C LEU A 156 14.60 44.17 -47.25
N ALA A 157 14.10 43.17 -47.99
CA ALA A 157 14.06 43.19 -49.45
C ALA A 157 12.96 44.10 -50.03
N ALA A 158 11.96 44.47 -49.23
CA ALA A 158 10.81 45.26 -49.66
C ALA A 158 11.18 46.72 -49.96
N LYS A 159 11.35 47.06 -51.25
CA LYS A 159 11.51 48.44 -51.71
C LYS A 159 10.13 49.13 -51.75
N SER A 160 9.80 49.91 -50.73
CA SER A 160 8.46 50.45 -50.56
C SER A 160 8.44 51.88 -49.98
N GLY A 161 7.27 52.52 -49.99
CA GLY A 161 7.03 53.82 -49.33
C GLY A 161 6.73 53.73 -47.82
N ILE A 162 6.87 52.54 -47.23
CA ILE A 162 6.63 52.28 -45.79
C ILE A 162 7.78 52.89 -44.97
N ARG A 163 7.43 53.53 -43.86
CA ARG A 163 8.37 54.14 -42.91
C ARG A 163 8.51 53.33 -41.62
N GLU A 164 7.57 52.42 -41.35
CA GLU A 164 7.56 51.62 -40.13
C GLU A 164 7.05 50.19 -40.38
N VAL A 165 7.80 49.19 -39.93
CA VAL A 165 7.42 47.77 -39.98
C VAL A 165 7.47 47.20 -38.57
N VAL A 166 6.33 46.69 -38.10
CA VAL A 166 6.21 46.08 -36.77
C VAL A 166 6.00 44.57 -36.92
N PHE A 167 6.98 43.77 -36.55
CA PHE A 167 6.75 42.33 -36.44
C PHE A 167 5.92 42.02 -35.20
N PHE A 168 5.01 41.07 -35.24
CA PHE A 168 4.24 40.72 -34.05
C PHE A 168 3.94 39.23 -33.92
N SER A 169 3.72 38.80 -32.68
CA SER A 169 3.13 37.51 -32.34
C SER A 169 2.48 37.61 -30.97
N ASP A 170 1.51 36.75 -30.71
CA ASP A 170 0.94 36.42 -29.40
C ASP A 170 1.83 35.45 -28.58
N TYR A 171 2.87 34.86 -29.19
CA TYR A 171 3.79 33.93 -28.52
C TYR A 171 5.17 34.57 -28.30
N SER A 172 5.63 34.59 -27.04
CA SER A 172 6.94 35.14 -26.65
C SER A 172 8.12 34.45 -27.37
N LEU A 173 8.03 33.14 -27.61
CA LEU A 173 9.06 32.38 -28.35
C LEU A 173 9.26 32.88 -29.79
N ASN A 174 8.20 33.34 -30.45
CA ASN A 174 8.26 33.87 -31.82
C ASN A 174 8.88 35.26 -31.83
N VAL A 175 8.54 36.10 -30.86
CA VAL A 175 9.15 37.43 -30.64
C VAL A 175 10.65 37.27 -30.35
N ASP A 176 11.03 36.33 -29.50
CA ASP A 176 12.44 36.02 -29.21
C ASP A 176 13.19 35.48 -30.43
N ALA A 177 12.52 34.70 -31.29
CA ALA A 177 13.10 34.22 -32.54
C ALA A 177 13.40 35.38 -33.50
N ILE A 178 12.48 36.35 -33.64
CA ILE A 178 12.72 37.58 -34.42
C ILE A 178 13.91 38.34 -33.86
N ARG A 179 13.93 38.59 -32.54
CA ARG A 179 15.01 39.37 -31.90
C ARG A 179 16.38 38.73 -32.08
N LYS A 180 16.46 37.41 -31.88
CA LYS A 180 17.69 36.64 -32.06
C LYS A 180 18.14 36.65 -33.52
N GLN A 181 17.23 36.46 -34.45
CA GLN A 181 17.55 36.43 -35.87
C GLN A 181 17.93 37.83 -36.39
N TRP A 182 17.27 38.88 -35.92
CA TRP A 182 17.60 40.27 -36.23
C TRP A 182 19.02 40.61 -35.79
N ALA A 183 19.38 40.24 -34.56
CA ALA A 183 20.74 40.46 -34.03
C ALA A 183 21.81 39.63 -34.76
N ALA A 184 21.44 38.49 -35.34
CA ALA A 184 22.38 37.60 -36.04
C ALA A 184 22.61 38.01 -37.51
N ASP A 185 21.56 38.40 -38.23
CA ASP A 185 21.60 38.54 -39.69
C ASP A 185 21.72 40.00 -40.17
N VAL A 186 21.45 40.99 -39.32
CA VAL A 186 21.41 42.41 -39.71
C VAL A 186 22.69 43.14 -39.29
N PRO A 187 23.54 43.58 -40.23
CA PRO A 187 24.81 44.26 -39.91
C PRO A 187 24.59 45.58 -39.16
N GLY A 188 25.32 45.78 -38.06
CA GLY A 188 25.25 47.01 -37.27
C GLY A 188 24.09 47.09 -36.27
N ALA A 189 23.31 46.00 -36.10
CA ALA A 189 22.35 45.90 -35.02
C ALA A 189 23.08 46.01 -33.66
N ALA A 190 22.69 46.99 -32.84
CA ALA A 190 23.19 47.08 -31.47
C ALA A 190 22.77 45.81 -30.72
N ALA A 191 23.70 45.19 -29.99
CA ALA A 191 23.33 44.17 -29.02
C ALA A 191 22.34 44.82 -28.05
N PHE A 192 21.08 44.36 -28.07
CA PHE A 192 20.06 44.90 -27.17
C PHE A 192 20.59 44.83 -25.74
N PRO A 193 20.50 45.91 -24.95
CA PRO A 193 20.68 45.78 -23.51
C PRO A 193 19.65 44.75 -23.05
N ALA A 194 20.11 43.74 -22.32
CA ALA A 194 19.23 42.76 -21.71
C ALA A 194 18.13 43.50 -20.94
N PRO A 195 16.85 43.07 -21.03
CA PRO A 195 15.80 43.68 -20.23
C PRO A 195 16.22 43.67 -18.76
N GLY A 196 15.95 44.77 -18.07
CA GLY A 196 16.41 45.10 -16.72
C GLY A 196 16.47 43.90 -15.78
N THR A 197 17.60 43.80 -15.08
CA THR A 197 17.97 42.77 -14.12
C THR A 197 16.92 42.57 -13.02
N THR A 198 16.15 41.48 -13.12
CA THR A 198 15.83 40.51 -12.04
C THR A 198 15.08 39.32 -12.65
N ALA A 199 15.80 38.43 -13.33
CA ALA A 199 15.31 37.10 -13.69
C ALA A 199 16.48 36.12 -13.51
N PRO A 200 16.25 34.93 -12.91
CA PRO A 200 17.33 33.99 -12.64
C PRO A 200 17.96 33.51 -13.94
N GLU A 201 19.27 33.28 -13.91
CA GLU A 201 20.10 32.79 -15.01
C GLU A 201 19.41 31.63 -15.76
N PRO A 202 19.31 31.65 -17.11
CA PRO A 202 18.72 30.54 -17.82
C PRO A 202 19.63 29.32 -17.64
N ALA A 203 19.05 28.23 -17.14
CA ALA A 203 19.73 26.95 -17.04
C ALA A 203 20.46 26.61 -18.36
N PRO A 204 21.65 26.00 -18.29
CA PRO A 204 22.42 25.68 -19.50
C PRO A 204 21.55 24.88 -20.46
N VAL A 205 21.40 25.39 -21.68
CA VAL A 205 20.71 24.68 -22.76
C VAL A 205 21.43 23.34 -22.95
N PRO A 206 20.77 22.18 -22.80
CA PRO A 206 21.44 20.91 -23.09
C PRO A 206 21.89 20.93 -24.55
N ARG A 207 23.15 20.54 -24.79
CA ARG A 207 23.68 20.35 -26.14
C ARG A 207 22.69 19.48 -26.91
N VAL A 208 22.20 19.96 -28.05
CA VAL A 208 21.39 19.14 -28.97
C VAL A 208 22.23 17.92 -29.33
N PRO A 209 21.84 16.68 -28.94
CA PRO A 209 22.52 15.49 -29.41
C PRO A 209 22.33 15.39 -30.91
N VAL A 210 23.40 15.08 -31.62
CA VAL A 210 23.31 14.70 -33.02
C VAL A 210 22.60 13.34 -33.04
N PHE A 211 21.30 13.34 -33.35
CA PHE A 211 20.53 12.11 -33.48
C PHE A 211 21.13 11.24 -34.60
N SER A 212 21.34 9.96 -34.30
CA SER A 212 21.66 8.97 -35.32
C SER A 212 20.42 8.75 -36.20
N GLU A 213 20.50 8.97 -37.51
CA GLU A 213 19.41 8.70 -38.47
C GLU A 213 18.89 7.25 -38.41
N LYS A 214 19.57 6.34 -37.69
CA LYS A 214 19.20 4.93 -37.53
C LYS A 214 18.32 4.60 -36.32
N GLU A 215 18.12 5.51 -35.36
CA GLU A 215 17.38 5.21 -34.11
C GLU A 215 15.84 5.33 -34.23
N LEU A 216 15.33 6.00 -35.26
CA LEU A 216 13.88 6.08 -35.52
C LEU A 216 13.29 4.78 -36.11
N ALA A 217 14.13 3.78 -36.39
CA ALA A 217 13.71 2.47 -36.89
C ALA A 217 13.25 1.55 -35.75
N GLY A 218 12.17 1.94 -35.05
CA GLY A 218 11.28 1.01 -34.35
C GLY A 218 11.86 0.19 -33.19
N GLY A 219 12.66 0.80 -32.32
CA GLY A 219 13.16 0.16 -31.10
C GLY A 219 13.21 1.12 -29.93
N VAL A 220 12.05 1.59 -29.45
CA VAL A 220 12.00 2.57 -28.36
C VAL A 220 10.99 2.14 -27.30
N ALA A 221 11.52 1.71 -26.15
CA ALA A 221 10.84 1.23 -24.95
C ALA A 221 9.97 -0.03 -25.06
N ARG A 222 9.98 -0.87 -24.02
CA ARG A 222 8.98 -1.92 -23.83
C ARG A 222 7.72 -1.22 -23.31
N ASP A 223 6.61 -1.29 -24.05
CA ASP A 223 5.30 -0.77 -23.60
C ASP A 223 4.77 -1.46 -22.33
N LEU A 224 5.36 -2.61 -21.97
CA LEU A 224 4.93 -3.44 -20.85
C LEU A 224 5.73 -3.09 -19.58
N VAL A 225 5.05 -2.47 -18.62
CA VAL A 225 5.53 -2.39 -17.24
C VAL A 225 5.15 -3.71 -16.55
N ASP A 226 6.14 -4.49 -16.11
CA ASP A 226 5.88 -5.70 -15.35
C ASP A 226 5.36 -5.31 -13.94
N PRO A 227 4.19 -5.80 -13.50
CA PRO A 227 3.65 -5.48 -12.18
C PRO A 227 4.54 -5.95 -11.02
N ASN A 228 5.50 -6.84 -11.25
CA ASN A 228 6.43 -7.38 -10.27
C ASN A 228 7.80 -6.69 -10.27
N GLU A 229 8.11 -5.86 -11.26
CA GLU A 229 9.37 -5.12 -11.33
C GLU A 229 9.26 -3.73 -10.70
N SER A 230 10.31 -3.33 -9.98
CA SER A 230 10.42 -1.99 -9.41
C SER A 230 11.07 -1.03 -10.39
N ILE A 231 10.56 0.19 -10.46
CA ILE A 231 11.14 1.29 -11.23
C ILE A 231 11.80 2.28 -10.24
N ALA A 232 12.99 2.79 -10.56
CA ALA A 232 13.66 3.75 -9.69
C ALA A 232 12.98 5.13 -9.78
N LEU A 233 12.91 5.87 -8.65
CA LEU A 233 12.39 7.25 -8.66
C LEU A 233 13.17 8.19 -9.60
N THR A 234 14.45 7.88 -9.87
CA THR A 234 15.30 8.63 -10.81
C THR A 234 14.84 8.55 -12.26
N GLU A 235 13.99 7.57 -12.59
CA GLU A 235 13.41 7.37 -13.93
C GLU A 235 12.07 8.13 -14.09
N ASP A 236 11.67 8.94 -13.09
CA ASP A 236 10.41 9.68 -13.17
C ASP A 236 10.46 10.81 -14.21
N HIS A 237 9.93 10.51 -15.38
CA HIS A 237 9.72 11.48 -16.45
C HIS A 237 8.33 12.14 -16.39
N LEU A 238 7.41 11.61 -15.58
CA LEU A 238 6.01 12.07 -15.48
C LEU A 238 5.78 13.07 -14.33
N GLY A 239 6.75 13.25 -13.44
CA GLY A 239 6.68 14.18 -12.31
C GLY A 239 5.76 13.68 -11.18
N VAL A 240 5.68 12.36 -11.00
CA VAL A 240 4.81 11.73 -9.99
C VAL A 240 5.55 11.32 -8.71
N SER A 241 6.87 11.48 -8.64
CA SER A 241 7.73 11.11 -7.50
C SER A 241 7.25 11.65 -6.14
N PRO A 242 6.74 12.90 -6.02
CA PRO A 242 6.18 13.37 -4.75
C PRO A 242 5.02 12.51 -4.25
N TYR A 243 4.11 12.11 -5.13
CA TYR A 243 2.94 11.28 -4.78
C TYR A 243 3.34 9.85 -4.43
N VAL A 244 4.28 9.30 -5.18
CA VAL A 244 4.87 7.99 -4.90
C VAL A 244 5.48 7.98 -3.50
N SER A 245 6.29 8.98 -3.18
CA SER A 245 6.99 9.09 -1.89
C SER A 245 6.02 9.32 -0.72
N MET A 246 4.98 10.13 -0.90
CA MET A 246 3.92 10.32 0.12
C MET A 246 3.19 9.01 0.43
N LEU A 247 2.79 8.25 -0.60
CA LEU A 247 2.16 6.94 -0.39
C LEU A 247 3.12 5.95 0.24
N ALA A 248 4.36 5.87 -0.24
CA ALA A 248 5.36 4.96 0.30
C ALA A 248 5.59 5.19 1.81
N THR A 249 5.58 6.46 2.25
CA THR A 249 5.68 6.83 3.68
C THR A 249 4.58 6.17 4.50
N VAL A 250 3.32 6.27 4.06
CA VAL A 250 2.19 5.66 4.79
C VAL A 250 2.19 4.13 4.68
N ILE A 251 2.52 3.58 3.51
CA ILE A 251 2.56 2.13 3.25
C ILE A 251 3.69 1.44 4.02
N ALA A 252 4.83 2.09 4.22
CA ALA A 252 5.97 1.50 4.91
C ALA A 252 5.95 1.75 6.43
N ALA A 253 5.20 2.73 6.94
CA ALA A 253 5.22 3.09 8.35
C ALA A 253 4.58 2.02 9.26
N LYS A 254 5.26 1.73 10.38
CA LYS A 254 4.86 0.68 11.36
C LYS A 254 3.54 0.96 12.07
N ASP A 255 3.25 2.24 12.30
CA ASP A 255 2.09 2.75 13.03
C ASP A 255 0.84 2.92 12.14
N THR A 256 0.97 2.75 10.81
CA THR A 256 -0.17 2.83 9.91
C THR A 256 -1.17 1.71 10.23
N PRO A 257 -2.43 2.04 10.56
CA PRO A 257 -3.45 1.05 10.87
C PRO A 257 -3.77 0.22 9.62
N LEU A 258 -3.81 -1.10 9.79
CA LEU A 258 -4.22 -2.04 8.77
C LEU A 258 -5.68 -2.47 8.98
N PRO A 259 -6.35 -2.95 7.93
CA PRO A 259 -5.89 -2.98 6.53
C PRO A 259 -6.05 -1.63 5.83
N LEU A 260 -5.30 -1.43 4.74
CA LEU A 260 -5.30 -0.18 3.99
C LEU A 260 -5.57 -0.44 2.50
N SER A 261 -6.55 0.24 1.91
CA SER A 261 -6.81 0.18 0.48
C SER A 261 -6.56 1.53 -0.19
N ILE A 262 -5.85 1.53 -1.31
CA ILE A 262 -5.41 2.70 -2.06
C ILE A 262 -5.91 2.54 -3.50
N GLY A 263 -6.65 3.53 -4.01
CA GLY A 263 -7.06 3.59 -5.42
C GLY A 263 -6.20 4.58 -6.20
N VAL A 264 -5.46 4.11 -7.20
CA VAL A 264 -4.69 4.95 -8.14
C VAL A 264 -5.52 5.15 -9.39
N PHE A 265 -6.05 6.36 -9.55
CA PHE A 265 -7.00 6.72 -10.59
C PHE A 265 -6.35 7.55 -11.71
N GLY A 266 -6.71 7.26 -12.95
CA GLY A 266 -6.29 8.05 -14.10
C GLY A 266 -6.83 7.51 -15.41
N GLU A 267 -6.90 8.39 -16.42
CA GLU A 267 -7.33 8.03 -17.77
C GLU A 267 -6.42 6.91 -18.35
N TRP A 268 -6.89 6.22 -19.39
CA TRP A 268 -6.04 5.29 -20.14
C TRP A 268 -4.77 5.97 -20.63
N GLY A 269 -3.61 5.32 -20.41
CA GLY A 269 -2.30 5.88 -20.74
C GLY A 269 -1.76 6.92 -19.76
N SER A 270 -2.41 7.18 -18.62
CA SER A 270 -1.92 8.17 -17.62
C SER A 270 -0.70 7.72 -16.80
N GLY A 271 -0.14 6.53 -17.07
CA GLY A 271 1.03 5.99 -16.35
C GLY A 271 0.72 5.30 -15.01
N LYS A 272 -0.45 4.67 -14.84
CA LYS A 272 -0.84 3.95 -13.60
C LYS A 272 0.13 2.81 -13.25
N SER A 273 0.45 1.95 -14.21
CA SER A 273 1.41 0.84 -14.04
C SER A 273 2.81 1.36 -13.70
N PHE A 274 3.26 2.40 -14.42
CA PHE A 274 4.52 3.09 -14.14
C PHE A 274 4.58 3.66 -12.72
N PHE A 275 3.49 4.29 -12.26
CA PHE A 275 3.34 4.78 -10.89
C PHE A 275 3.48 3.66 -9.85
N MET A 276 2.83 2.50 -10.07
CA MET A 276 2.94 1.35 -9.16
C MET A 276 4.34 0.74 -9.14
N GLY A 277 5.01 0.64 -10.29
CA GLY A 277 6.40 0.18 -10.38
C GLY A 277 7.35 1.07 -9.57
N MET A 278 7.19 2.39 -9.63
CA MET A 278 7.94 3.32 -8.79
C MET A 278 7.58 3.22 -7.31
N LEU A 279 6.29 3.07 -6.99
CA LEU A 279 5.82 2.87 -5.62
C LEU A 279 6.43 1.61 -5.00
N ARG A 280 6.55 0.53 -5.78
CA ARG A 280 7.20 -0.70 -5.35
C ARG A 280 8.68 -0.49 -4.99
N GLY A 281 9.40 0.21 -5.86
CA GLY A 281 10.80 0.60 -5.64
C GLY A 281 10.97 1.44 -4.38
N GLN A 282 10.09 2.42 -4.18
CA GLN A 282 10.18 3.33 -3.05
C GLN A 282 9.74 2.70 -1.72
N VAL A 283 8.74 1.81 -1.71
CA VAL A 283 8.42 1.03 -0.50
C VAL A 283 9.59 0.13 -0.12
N LYS A 284 10.31 -0.43 -1.11
CA LYS A 284 11.48 -1.26 -0.84
C LYS A 284 12.66 -0.46 -0.29
N SER A 285 12.85 0.80 -0.72
CA SER A 285 13.93 1.66 -0.21
C SER A 285 13.71 2.08 1.25
N LEU A 286 12.45 2.17 1.70
CA LEU A 286 12.09 2.50 3.09
C LEU A 286 12.13 1.29 4.05
N GLU A 287 12.14 0.06 3.53
CA GLU A 287 12.18 -1.16 4.33
C GLU A 287 13.40 -1.17 5.27
N GLY A 288 13.17 -1.43 6.56
CA GLY A 288 14.22 -1.50 7.58
C GLY A 288 14.72 -0.15 8.11
N THR A 289 14.25 0.98 7.56
CA THR A 289 14.62 2.32 8.05
C THR A 289 13.88 2.68 9.36
N PRO A 290 14.37 3.65 10.17
CA PRO A 290 13.71 4.06 11.41
C PRO A 290 12.25 4.48 11.18
N GLY A 291 11.33 4.01 12.01
CA GLY A 291 9.89 4.27 11.87
C GLY A 291 9.15 3.38 10.85
N HIS A 292 9.86 2.64 9.99
CA HIS A 292 9.27 1.80 8.94
C HIS A 292 9.39 0.30 9.24
N CYS A 293 8.55 -0.50 8.57
CA CYS A 293 8.52 -1.95 8.66
C CYS A 293 9.87 -2.57 8.28
N ALA A 294 10.30 -3.61 9.00
CA ALA A 294 11.58 -4.27 8.78
C ALA A 294 11.55 -5.18 7.53
N LYS A 295 10.41 -5.79 7.21
CA LYS A 295 10.24 -6.62 6.01
C LYS A 295 8.87 -6.44 5.38
N ILE A 296 8.81 -6.03 4.11
CA ILE A 296 7.57 -5.80 3.37
C ILE A 296 7.54 -6.72 2.14
N ALA A 297 6.56 -7.64 2.09
CA ALA A 297 6.29 -8.41 0.89
C ALA A 297 5.48 -7.56 -0.10
N GLN A 298 5.81 -7.63 -1.38
CA GLN A 298 5.15 -6.84 -2.42
C GLN A 298 4.73 -7.77 -3.55
N VAL A 299 3.42 -7.92 -3.78
CA VAL A 299 2.83 -8.88 -4.72
C VAL A 299 2.15 -8.12 -5.85
N GLY A 300 2.48 -8.44 -7.12
CA GLY A 300 1.79 -7.88 -8.28
C GLY A 300 0.72 -8.82 -8.83
N PHE A 301 -0.45 -8.30 -9.21
CA PHE A 301 -1.55 -9.07 -9.77
C PHE A 301 -2.17 -8.30 -10.94
N ASN A 302 -2.06 -8.83 -12.16
CA ASN A 302 -2.73 -8.29 -13.34
C ASN A 302 -4.13 -8.92 -13.45
N ALA A 303 -5.19 -8.13 -13.23
CA ALA A 303 -6.55 -8.67 -13.19
C ALA A 303 -7.03 -9.21 -14.55
N TRP A 304 -6.53 -8.64 -15.65
CA TRP A 304 -6.92 -9.02 -17.00
C TRP A 304 -6.38 -10.41 -17.42
N HIS A 305 -5.17 -10.79 -16.97
CA HIS A 305 -4.59 -12.11 -17.26
C HIS A 305 -5.43 -13.29 -16.76
N TYR A 306 -6.30 -13.06 -15.78
CA TYR A 306 -7.13 -14.09 -15.16
C TYR A 306 -8.61 -13.93 -15.48
N ALA A 307 -8.94 -13.18 -16.55
CA ALA A 307 -10.31 -12.95 -16.99
C ALA A 307 -11.11 -14.25 -17.21
N ASP A 308 -10.48 -15.30 -17.71
CA ASP A 308 -11.16 -16.57 -18.04
C ASP A 308 -11.14 -17.61 -16.90
N ALA A 309 -10.56 -17.28 -15.73
CA ALA A 309 -10.37 -18.20 -14.62
C ALA A 309 -11.23 -17.84 -13.39
N ASN A 310 -11.30 -18.75 -12.40
CA ASN A 310 -11.86 -18.41 -11.11
C ASN A 310 -10.92 -17.43 -10.40
N LEU A 311 -11.29 -16.14 -10.40
CA LEU A 311 -10.48 -15.04 -9.89
C LEU A 311 -9.90 -15.29 -8.48
N TRP A 312 -10.68 -15.94 -7.61
CA TRP A 312 -10.25 -16.24 -6.24
C TRP A 312 -9.11 -17.26 -6.20
N ALA A 313 -9.23 -18.33 -7.00
CA ALA A 313 -8.17 -19.33 -7.11
C ALA A 313 -6.90 -18.69 -7.67
N SER A 314 -7.02 -17.87 -8.71
CA SER A 314 -5.91 -17.18 -9.35
C SER A 314 -5.24 -16.18 -8.43
N LEU A 315 -6.01 -15.38 -7.68
CA LEU A 315 -5.46 -14.41 -6.73
C LEU A 315 -4.76 -15.09 -5.56
N GLY A 316 -5.38 -16.14 -4.99
CA GLY A 316 -4.78 -16.91 -3.90
C GLY A 316 -3.48 -17.58 -4.32
N ASP A 317 -3.49 -18.30 -5.45
CA ASP A 317 -2.31 -18.95 -6.01
C ASP A 317 -1.19 -17.93 -6.26
N GLU A 318 -1.49 -16.80 -6.88
CA GLU A 318 -0.50 -15.78 -7.19
C GLU A 318 0.12 -15.14 -5.93
N ILE A 319 -0.69 -14.85 -4.90
CA ILE A 319 -0.19 -14.35 -3.62
C ILE A 319 0.74 -15.38 -2.96
N PHE A 320 0.31 -16.64 -2.83
CA PHE A 320 1.14 -17.67 -2.17
C PHE A 320 2.41 -17.96 -2.96
N ARG A 321 2.33 -17.96 -4.29
CA ARG A 321 3.47 -18.15 -5.18
C ARG A 321 4.51 -17.03 -5.02
N GLN A 322 4.10 -15.77 -5.09
CA GLN A 322 5.03 -14.64 -4.94
C GLN A 322 5.56 -14.45 -3.51
N LEU A 323 4.78 -14.79 -2.48
CA LEU A 323 5.28 -14.81 -1.10
C LEU A 323 6.34 -15.89 -0.87
N ALA A 324 6.25 -17.00 -1.62
CA ALA A 324 7.21 -18.10 -1.55
C ALA A 324 8.48 -17.87 -2.39
N GLU A 325 8.43 -16.97 -3.38
CA GLU A 325 9.52 -16.69 -4.30
C GLU A 325 10.42 -15.53 -3.80
N PRO A 326 11.76 -15.64 -3.97
CA PRO A 326 12.64 -14.53 -3.66
C PRO A 326 12.39 -13.34 -4.60
N ALA A 327 12.01 -12.18 -4.05
CA ALA A 327 11.86 -10.94 -4.82
C ALA A 327 13.13 -10.61 -5.61
N ARG A 328 12.98 -10.16 -6.87
CA ARG A 328 14.08 -9.72 -7.73
C ARG A 328 14.83 -8.55 -7.08
N ARG A 329 16.16 -8.60 -7.12
CA ARG A 329 16.98 -7.50 -6.57
C ARG A 329 17.18 -6.40 -7.63
N PRO A 330 17.23 -5.11 -7.23
CA PRO A 330 17.55 -4.03 -8.17
C PRO A 330 18.90 -4.28 -8.86
N GLY A 331 18.91 -4.26 -10.20
CA GLY A 331 20.12 -4.52 -11.01
C GLY A 331 20.52 -5.99 -11.15
N GLU A 332 19.72 -6.94 -10.64
CA GLU A 332 19.95 -8.38 -10.80
C GLU A 332 19.70 -8.83 -12.24
N ARG A 333 20.68 -9.53 -12.83
CA ARG A 333 20.57 -10.09 -14.19
C ARG A 333 19.55 -11.23 -14.21
N ASP A 334 18.89 -11.44 -15.35
CA ASP A 334 17.86 -12.48 -15.50
C ASP A 334 18.39 -13.87 -15.09
N GLU A 335 19.62 -14.22 -15.50
CA GLU A 335 20.26 -15.49 -15.16
C GLU A 335 20.47 -15.68 -13.64
N GLU A 336 20.82 -14.62 -12.93
CA GLU A 336 21.02 -14.63 -11.47
C GLU A 336 19.69 -14.78 -10.74
N HIS A 337 18.66 -14.07 -11.22
CA HIS A 337 17.31 -14.16 -10.71
C HIS A 337 16.75 -15.58 -10.88
N GLU A 338 16.87 -16.16 -12.07
CA GLU A 338 16.45 -17.53 -12.36
C GLU A 338 17.20 -18.57 -11.51
N ALA A 339 18.50 -18.36 -11.27
CA ALA A 339 19.29 -19.25 -10.43
C ALA A 339 18.76 -19.27 -8.99
N ARG A 340 18.42 -18.10 -8.41
CA ARG A 340 17.79 -18.02 -7.08
C ARG A 340 16.38 -18.58 -7.06
N LEU A 341 15.58 -18.39 -8.11
CA LEU A 341 14.26 -19.02 -8.22
C LEU A 341 14.40 -20.55 -8.19
N ARG A 342 15.37 -21.10 -8.93
CA ARG A 342 15.68 -22.54 -8.92
C ARG A 342 16.16 -23.03 -7.56
N GLU A 343 17.05 -22.29 -6.90
CA GLU A 343 17.50 -22.61 -5.55
C GLU A 343 16.35 -22.58 -4.54
N GLY A 344 15.52 -21.53 -4.57
CA GLY A 344 14.31 -21.42 -3.76
C GLY A 344 13.30 -22.52 -4.04
N ALA A 345 13.15 -22.97 -5.29
CA ALA A 345 12.30 -24.11 -5.64
C ALA A 345 12.81 -25.42 -4.99
N ARG A 346 14.13 -25.67 -5.03
CA ARG A 346 14.73 -26.83 -4.36
C ARG A 346 14.58 -26.78 -2.84
N LEU A 347 14.79 -25.61 -2.24
CA LEU A 347 14.62 -25.44 -0.79
C LEU A 347 13.17 -25.70 -0.36
N ARG A 348 12.21 -25.19 -1.13
CA ARG A 348 10.77 -25.46 -0.92
C ARG A 348 10.45 -26.95 -1.03
N GLU A 349 11.09 -27.66 -1.96
CA GLU A 349 10.93 -29.10 -2.11
C GLU A 349 11.44 -29.89 -0.90
N GLN A 350 12.59 -29.51 -0.37
CA GLN A 350 13.14 -30.08 0.85
C GLN A 350 12.24 -29.81 2.07
N LEU A 351 11.81 -28.55 2.27
CA LEU A 351 10.92 -28.16 3.37
C LEU A 351 9.57 -28.90 3.31
N ALA A 352 8.99 -29.07 2.13
CA ALA A 352 7.75 -29.81 1.95
C ALA A 352 7.91 -31.30 2.28
N ALA A 353 9.03 -31.91 1.87
CA ALA A 353 9.35 -33.30 2.21
C ALA A 353 9.54 -33.48 3.73
N GLU A 354 10.23 -32.54 4.40
CA GLU A 354 10.38 -32.53 5.86
C GLU A 354 9.03 -32.43 6.58
N LEU A 355 8.12 -31.58 6.10
CA LEU A 355 6.77 -31.46 6.68
C LEU A 355 5.94 -32.72 6.51
N GLU A 356 5.97 -33.34 5.33
CA GLU A 356 5.23 -34.57 5.08
C GLU A 356 5.76 -35.71 5.95
N GLN A 357 7.08 -35.83 6.07
CA GLN A 357 7.73 -36.74 7.01
C GLN A 357 7.28 -36.46 8.45
N ARG A 358 7.16 -35.19 8.85
CA ARG A 358 6.68 -34.83 10.19
C ARG A 358 5.21 -35.15 10.41
N LYS A 359 4.33 -34.90 9.44
CA LYS A 359 2.91 -35.29 9.51
C LYS A 359 2.79 -36.80 9.72
N GLN A 360 3.58 -37.58 8.97
CA GLN A 360 3.66 -39.02 9.12
C GLN A 360 4.16 -39.42 10.52
N LEU A 361 5.24 -38.81 11.02
CA LEU A 361 5.77 -39.06 12.37
C LEU A 361 4.75 -38.71 13.47
N THR A 362 4.00 -37.62 13.29
CA THR A 362 2.96 -37.18 14.24
C THR A 362 1.81 -38.19 14.25
N ALA A 363 1.32 -38.61 13.08
CA ALA A 363 0.28 -39.63 12.98
C ALA A 363 0.72 -40.99 13.54
N VAL A 364 2.00 -41.37 13.35
CA VAL A 364 2.57 -42.58 13.96
C VAL A 364 2.65 -42.43 15.49
N THR A 365 2.99 -41.26 16.00
CA THR A 365 3.05 -40.98 17.44
C THR A 365 1.65 -41.04 18.08
N GLU A 366 0.64 -40.44 17.45
CA GLU A 366 -0.75 -40.50 17.91
C GLU A 366 -1.28 -41.94 17.95
N ARG A 367 -1.00 -42.73 16.90
CA ARG A 367 -1.33 -44.16 16.87
C ARG A 367 -0.64 -44.93 18.00
N ALA A 368 0.65 -44.68 18.21
CA ALA A 368 1.41 -45.32 19.28
C ALA A 368 0.89 -44.92 20.68
N GLN A 369 0.48 -43.66 20.86
CA GLN A 369 -0.14 -43.20 22.11
C GLN A 369 -1.50 -43.86 22.35
N ALA A 370 -2.33 -44.01 21.31
CA ALA A 370 -3.60 -44.72 21.40
C ALA A 370 -3.39 -46.21 21.73
N GLU A 371 -2.38 -46.85 21.13
CA GLU A 371 -1.98 -48.22 21.43
C GLU A 371 -1.49 -48.38 22.87
N ALA A 372 -0.65 -47.45 23.36
CA ALA A 372 -0.20 -47.43 24.74
C ALA A 372 -1.38 -47.26 25.73
N ALA A 373 -2.37 -46.42 25.40
CA ALA A 373 -3.57 -46.25 26.21
C ALA A 373 -4.41 -47.55 26.26
N ALA A 374 -4.57 -48.23 25.12
CA ALA A 374 -5.28 -49.51 25.03
C ALA A 374 -4.55 -50.62 25.81
N LEU A 375 -3.22 -50.70 25.72
CA LEU A 375 -2.40 -51.63 26.49
C LEU A 375 -2.49 -51.35 27.99
N LYS A 376 -2.47 -50.08 28.40
CA LYS A 376 -2.65 -49.69 29.81
C LYS A 376 -4.02 -50.12 30.35
N HIS A 377 -5.06 -50.01 29.54
CA HIS A 377 -6.40 -50.50 29.89
C HIS A 377 -6.40 -52.04 30.07
N ARG A 378 -5.83 -52.78 29.11
CA ARG A 378 -5.71 -54.24 29.17
C ARG A 378 -4.90 -54.72 30.37
N ILE A 379 -3.81 -54.02 30.73
CA ILE A 379 -3.04 -54.32 31.95
C ILE A 379 -3.92 -54.16 33.18
N GLY A 380 -4.73 -53.10 33.25
CA GLY A 380 -5.68 -52.89 34.35
C GLY A 380 -6.72 -54.00 34.46
N GLU A 381 -7.28 -54.45 33.33
CA GLU A 381 -8.22 -55.59 33.29
C GLU A 381 -7.56 -56.90 33.71
N ALA A 382 -6.35 -57.19 33.19
CA ALA A 382 -5.58 -58.37 33.54
C ALA A 382 -5.21 -58.37 35.03
N GLU A 383 -4.80 -57.22 35.58
CA GLU A 383 -4.49 -57.07 37.01
C GLU A 383 -5.73 -57.35 37.87
N HIS A 384 -6.90 -56.86 37.46
CA HIS A 384 -8.17 -57.12 38.14
C HIS A 384 -8.55 -58.60 38.07
N ALA A 385 -8.51 -59.20 36.88
CA ALA A 385 -8.82 -60.62 36.68
C ALA A 385 -7.91 -61.52 37.52
N ARG A 386 -6.60 -61.23 37.57
CA ARG A 386 -5.65 -62.00 38.37
C ARG A 386 -5.86 -61.81 39.88
N LYS A 387 -6.27 -60.63 40.36
CA LYS A 387 -6.71 -60.46 41.76
C LYS A 387 -7.91 -61.34 42.09
N VAL A 388 -8.90 -61.41 41.19
CA VAL A 388 -10.08 -62.27 41.36
C VAL A 388 -9.66 -63.75 41.41
N ARG A 389 -8.85 -64.21 40.45
CA ARG A 389 -8.34 -65.60 40.39
C ARG A 389 -7.51 -65.99 41.61
N ALA A 390 -6.72 -65.06 42.15
CA ALA A 390 -5.96 -65.32 43.38
C ALA A 390 -6.87 -65.49 44.59
N GLY A 391 -7.96 -64.71 44.67
CA GLY A 391 -9.00 -64.89 45.69
C GLY A 391 -9.75 -66.21 45.55
N ASP A 392 -10.04 -66.63 44.32
CA ASP A 392 -10.70 -67.93 44.04
C ASP A 392 -9.81 -69.12 44.41
N LEU A 393 -8.51 -69.04 44.07
CA LEU A 393 -7.50 -70.02 44.50
C LEU A 393 -7.44 -70.11 46.04
N LEU A 394 -7.41 -68.99 46.76
CA LEU A 394 -7.43 -69.01 48.23
C LEU A 394 -8.70 -69.64 48.79
N ARG A 395 -9.85 -69.38 48.16
CA ARG A 395 -11.13 -69.99 48.56
C ARG A 395 -11.12 -71.51 48.31
N ALA A 396 -10.48 -71.97 47.24
CA ALA A 396 -10.29 -73.38 46.95
C ALA A 396 -9.31 -74.03 47.96
N LEU A 397 -8.18 -73.38 48.25
CA LEU A 397 -7.18 -73.85 49.22
C LEU A 397 -7.75 -73.98 50.63
N ARG A 398 -8.58 -73.03 51.06
CA ARG A 398 -9.26 -73.09 52.36
C ARG A 398 -10.19 -74.31 52.49
N LYS A 399 -10.76 -74.77 51.38
CA LYS A 399 -11.66 -75.95 51.32
C LYS A 399 -10.91 -77.28 51.14
N SER A 400 -9.62 -77.23 50.77
CA SER A 400 -8.80 -78.42 50.57
C SER A 400 -8.47 -79.08 51.91
N ARG A 401 -8.56 -80.41 51.96
CA ARG A 401 -8.29 -81.19 53.19
C ARG A 401 -6.79 -81.21 53.55
N THR A 402 -5.92 -81.02 52.56
CA THR A 402 -4.46 -81.05 52.70
C THR A 402 -3.89 -79.77 53.29
N PHE A 403 -4.52 -78.62 52.99
CA PHE A 403 -3.97 -77.30 53.35
C PHE A 403 -4.78 -76.51 54.40
N HIS A 404 -5.92 -77.05 54.88
CA HIS A 404 -6.81 -76.37 55.82
C HIS A 404 -6.13 -75.95 57.13
N GLU A 405 -5.30 -76.84 57.72
CA GLU A 405 -4.62 -76.57 59.00
C GLU A 405 -3.49 -75.53 58.87
N GLU A 406 -2.83 -75.48 57.71
CA GLU A 406 -1.73 -74.56 57.44
C GLU A 406 -2.22 -73.16 57.03
N TYR A 407 -3.37 -73.09 56.35
CA TYR A 407 -3.98 -71.84 55.86
C TYR A 407 -4.28 -70.85 56.98
N ASP A 408 -5.00 -71.30 58.02
CA ASP A 408 -5.41 -70.44 59.14
C ASP A 408 -4.20 -69.99 60.00
N GLY A 409 -3.15 -70.81 60.07
CA GLY A 409 -1.92 -70.49 60.79
C GLY A 409 -1.02 -69.48 60.08
N LEU A 410 -1.06 -69.44 58.74
CA LEU A 410 -0.25 -68.55 57.91
C LEU A 410 -0.76 -67.10 57.98
N TRP A 411 -2.04 -66.88 57.68
CA TRP A 411 -2.63 -65.54 57.59
C TRP A 411 -2.74 -64.85 58.95
N ARG A 412 -2.96 -65.63 60.02
CA ARG A 412 -2.95 -65.14 61.41
C ARG A 412 -1.57 -64.62 61.83
N LYS A 413 -0.48 -65.21 61.33
CA LYS A 413 0.91 -64.76 61.58
C LYS A 413 1.33 -63.56 60.74
N LEU A 414 0.78 -63.43 59.53
CA LEU A 414 0.97 -62.26 58.67
C LEU A 414 0.10 -61.06 59.10
N GLY A 415 -0.92 -61.28 59.94
CA GLY A 415 -1.81 -60.22 60.44
C GLY A 415 -2.82 -59.72 59.41
N VAL A 416 -3.12 -60.54 58.39
CA VAL A 416 -3.96 -60.15 57.24
C VAL A 416 -5.30 -60.90 57.33
N GLY A 417 -6.35 -60.16 57.70
CA GLY A 417 -7.68 -60.73 57.93
C GLY A 417 -8.60 -60.70 56.71
N ASP A 418 -8.36 -59.78 55.77
CA ASP A 418 -9.23 -59.61 54.61
C ASP A 418 -8.83 -60.52 53.45
N LEU A 419 -9.81 -61.18 52.83
CA LEU A 419 -9.60 -62.17 51.78
C LEU A 419 -9.04 -61.54 50.49
N ALA A 420 -9.33 -60.27 50.22
CA ALA A 420 -8.76 -59.56 49.08
C ALA A 420 -7.29 -59.19 49.34
N ASP A 421 -6.94 -58.78 50.57
CA ASP A 421 -5.54 -58.54 50.96
C ASP A 421 -4.70 -59.82 50.96
N GLN A 422 -5.28 -60.95 51.39
CA GLN A 422 -4.65 -62.27 51.29
C GLN A 422 -4.41 -62.67 49.82
N GLY A 423 -5.42 -62.49 48.96
CA GLY A 423 -5.33 -62.80 47.52
C GLY A 423 -4.25 -61.96 46.83
N LYS A 424 -4.17 -60.68 47.21
CA LYS A 424 -3.15 -59.76 46.72
C LYS A 424 -1.73 -60.20 47.11
N LEU A 425 -1.51 -60.59 48.37
CA LEU A 425 -0.20 -61.04 48.84
C LEU A 425 0.24 -62.35 48.18
N LEU A 426 -0.67 -63.31 48.00
CA LEU A 426 -0.37 -64.55 47.29
C LEU A 426 -0.03 -64.27 45.82
N ALA A 427 -0.80 -63.39 45.16
CA ALA A 427 -0.58 -63.02 43.77
C ALA A 427 0.74 -62.28 43.55
N ASP A 428 1.18 -61.48 44.53
CA ASP A 428 2.45 -60.75 44.47
C ASP A 428 3.67 -61.66 44.72
N GLU A 429 3.55 -62.67 45.60
CA GLU A 429 4.63 -63.65 45.85
C GLU A 429 4.82 -64.59 44.64
N MET A 430 3.73 -65.02 44.01
CA MET A 430 3.75 -65.83 42.77
C MET A 430 4.53 -65.16 41.62
N ARG A 431 4.54 -63.82 41.57
CA ARG A 431 5.25 -63.03 40.57
C ARG A 431 6.76 -62.91 40.84
N GLY A 432 7.25 -63.36 42.00
CA GLY A 432 8.65 -63.24 42.36
C GLY A 432 9.10 -61.78 42.53
N ALA A 433 8.24 -60.89 43.04
CA ALA A 433 8.56 -59.49 43.30
C ALA A 433 9.65 -59.37 44.38
N HIS A 434 10.92 -59.51 43.99
CA HIS A 434 12.09 -59.55 44.86
C HIS A 434 12.60 -58.15 45.23
N GLY A 435 11.78 -57.40 45.96
CA GLY A 435 12.20 -56.16 46.62
C GLY A 435 12.06 -56.29 48.13
N GLU A 436 13.09 -56.74 48.85
CA GLU A 436 13.09 -56.82 50.32
C GLU A 436 12.80 -55.46 50.98
N THR A 437 13.07 -54.35 50.28
CA THR A 437 12.84 -52.96 50.74
C THR A 437 11.38 -52.51 50.59
N GLU A 438 10.67 -52.89 49.52
CA GLU A 438 9.27 -52.49 49.30
C GLU A 438 8.27 -53.33 50.09
N ALA A 439 8.59 -54.60 50.37
CA ALA A 439 7.76 -55.46 51.21
C ALA A 439 7.69 -54.94 52.66
N LEU A 440 8.80 -54.39 53.18
CA LEU A 440 8.87 -53.77 54.51
C LEU A 440 8.11 -52.44 54.61
N ALA A 441 8.13 -51.61 53.56
CA ALA A 441 7.39 -50.35 53.52
C ALA A 441 5.85 -50.55 53.43
N ARG A 442 5.39 -51.69 52.91
CA ARG A 442 3.95 -51.99 52.76
C ARG A 442 3.30 -52.50 54.05
N ILE A 443 4.04 -53.16 54.93
CA ILE A 443 3.56 -53.62 56.25
C ILE A 443 3.23 -52.44 57.18
N ALA A 444 3.87 -51.28 56.97
CA ALA A 444 3.60 -50.02 57.67
C ALA A 444 2.15 -49.50 57.52
N ARG A 445 1.40 -49.93 56.49
CA ARG A 445 0.04 -49.44 56.20
C ARG A 445 -1.07 -50.12 57.01
N TYR A 446 -0.81 -51.21 57.72
CA TYR A 446 -1.83 -51.87 58.55
C TYR A 446 -1.96 -51.23 59.94
N ARG A 447 -3.13 -51.40 60.58
CA ARG A 447 -3.59 -50.67 61.79
C ARG A 447 -2.59 -50.64 62.96
N HIS A 448 -1.70 -51.63 63.06
CA HIS A 448 -0.68 -51.70 64.12
C HIS A 448 0.70 -51.15 63.69
N GLY A 449 0.97 -51.04 62.38
CA GLY A 449 2.21 -50.45 61.83
C GLY A 449 2.22 -48.91 61.84
N ARG A 450 1.06 -48.26 61.62
CA ARG A 450 0.93 -46.79 61.77
C ARG A 450 1.18 -46.32 63.19
N ALA A 451 0.73 -47.07 64.20
CA ALA A 451 0.98 -46.75 65.60
C ALA A 451 2.47 -46.82 65.94
N ALA A 452 3.18 -47.85 65.47
CA ALA A 452 4.62 -47.99 65.68
C ALA A 452 5.45 -46.89 64.99
N LEU A 453 5.10 -46.50 63.75
CA LEU A 453 5.81 -45.46 63.00
C LEU A 453 5.55 -44.04 63.52
N VAL A 454 4.31 -43.72 63.91
CA VAL A 454 4.01 -42.43 64.55
C VAL A 454 4.73 -42.32 65.89
N THR A 455 4.80 -43.42 66.66
CA THR A 455 5.56 -43.44 67.92
C THR A 455 7.06 -43.29 67.68
N ALA A 456 7.61 -43.94 66.64
CA ALA A 456 9.02 -43.77 66.26
C ALA A 456 9.35 -42.35 65.77
N ALA A 457 8.45 -41.71 65.02
CA ALA A 457 8.61 -40.33 64.55
C ALA A 457 8.56 -39.31 65.71
N VAL A 458 7.66 -39.51 66.68
CA VAL A 458 7.58 -38.68 67.91
C VAL A 458 8.82 -38.86 68.79
N VAL A 459 9.34 -40.07 68.90
CA VAL A 459 10.55 -40.38 69.67
C VAL A 459 11.81 -39.83 68.99
N LEU A 460 11.90 -39.87 67.66
CA LEU A 460 13.00 -39.25 66.90
C LEU A 460 12.96 -37.73 66.96
N ALA A 461 11.77 -37.12 66.88
CA ALA A 461 11.60 -35.68 67.04
C ALA A 461 11.94 -35.21 68.47
N ALA A 462 11.55 -35.97 69.50
CA ALA A 462 11.93 -35.71 70.89
C ALA A 462 13.44 -35.88 71.13
N GLY A 463 14.07 -36.89 70.50
CA GLY A 463 15.51 -37.10 70.57
C GLY A 463 16.30 -35.95 69.92
N ALA A 464 15.88 -35.50 68.74
CA ALA A 464 16.51 -34.38 68.03
C ALA A 464 16.39 -33.04 68.79
N ALA A 465 15.23 -32.78 69.42
CA ALA A 465 15.01 -31.59 70.23
C ALA A 465 15.88 -31.55 71.51
N ILE A 466 16.14 -32.71 72.12
CA ILE A 466 16.96 -32.82 73.35
C ILE A 466 18.46 -32.69 73.03
N THR A 467 18.92 -33.20 71.88
CA THR A 467 20.31 -33.04 71.44
C THR A 467 20.68 -31.60 71.07
N ALA A 468 19.71 -30.77 70.71
CA ALA A 468 19.95 -29.37 70.33
C ALA A 468 20.15 -28.43 71.54
N PHE A 469 19.75 -28.82 72.76
CA PHE A 469 19.67 -27.90 73.92
C PHE A 469 20.53 -28.28 75.13
N VAL A 470 21.20 -29.43 75.17
CA VAL A 470 22.06 -29.83 76.31
C VAL A 470 23.36 -30.50 75.81
N PRO A 471 24.56 -29.95 76.06
CA PRO A 471 25.81 -30.47 75.47
C PRO A 471 26.37 -31.77 76.08
N ASP A 472 25.86 -32.25 77.22
CA ASP A 472 26.41 -33.43 77.93
C ASP A 472 25.38 -34.53 78.19
N VAL A 473 24.89 -35.13 77.09
CA VAL A 473 23.89 -36.23 77.12
C VAL A 473 24.56 -37.61 77.08
N LYS A 474 25.53 -37.89 77.96
CA LYS A 474 26.10 -39.25 78.08
C LYS A 474 25.37 -40.12 79.11
N ALA A 475 24.67 -39.54 80.09
CA ALA A 475 23.95 -40.32 81.11
C ALA A 475 22.54 -40.76 80.68
N TRP A 476 21.82 -39.94 79.89
CA TRP A 476 20.41 -40.19 79.53
C TRP A 476 20.21 -41.25 78.43
N LEU A 477 21.25 -41.54 77.63
CA LEU A 477 21.26 -42.57 76.59
C LEU A 477 20.98 -43.99 77.14
N THR A 478 21.28 -44.25 78.42
CA THR A 478 21.02 -45.55 79.05
C THR A 478 19.54 -45.77 79.39
N GLY A 479 18.79 -44.71 79.71
CA GLY A 479 17.35 -44.78 80.00
C GLY A 479 16.47 -44.82 78.74
N VAL A 480 16.83 -44.04 77.72
CA VAL A 480 16.17 -44.07 76.41
C VAL A 480 16.42 -45.41 75.70
N GLY A 481 17.61 -45.99 75.90
CA GLY A 481 17.99 -47.29 75.33
C GLY A 481 17.07 -48.45 75.72
N VAL A 482 16.44 -48.43 76.90
CA VAL A 482 15.52 -49.51 77.33
C VAL A 482 14.14 -49.40 76.64
N VAL A 483 13.63 -48.18 76.44
CA VAL A 483 12.40 -47.94 75.68
C VAL A 483 12.63 -48.15 74.18
N PHE A 484 13.77 -47.72 73.66
CA PHE A 484 14.21 -48.01 72.29
C PHE A 484 14.43 -49.50 72.07
N ALA A 485 15.05 -50.22 73.01
CA ALA A 485 15.22 -51.66 72.92
C ALA A 485 13.88 -52.40 72.99
N GLY A 486 12.93 -51.95 73.80
CA GLY A 486 11.57 -52.51 73.84
C GLY A 486 10.80 -52.31 72.53
N LEU A 487 10.79 -51.09 71.98
CA LEU A 487 10.14 -50.80 70.69
C LEU A 487 10.87 -51.43 69.50
N ALA A 488 12.21 -51.43 69.50
CA ALA A 488 13.02 -52.09 68.50
C ALA A 488 12.88 -53.61 68.59
N ALA A 489 12.79 -54.21 69.78
CA ALA A 489 12.55 -55.65 69.96
C ALA A 489 11.14 -56.04 69.52
N THR A 490 10.13 -55.20 69.78
CA THR A 490 8.76 -55.44 69.29
C THR A 490 8.70 -55.28 67.77
N GLY A 491 9.41 -54.30 67.21
CA GLY A 491 9.60 -54.12 65.77
C GLY A 491 10.37 -55.26 65.11
N LEU A 492 11.46 -55.74 65.71
CA LEU A 492 12.25 -56.89 65.27
C LEU A 492 11.47 -58.20 65.39
N ALA A 493 10.63 -58.36 66.41
CA ALA A 493 9.74 -59.51 66.57
C ALA A 493 8.62 -59.51 65.53
N LEU A 494 8.02 -58.36 65.22
CA LEU A 494 7.05 -58.20 64.12
C LEU A 494 7.70 -58.45 62.76
N VAL A 495 8.91 -57.94 62.53
CA VAL A 495 9.70 -58.19 61.32
C VAL A 495 10.12 -59.66 61.24
N GLY A 496 10.45 -60.30 62.36
CA GLY A 496 10.77 -61.73 62.45
C GLY A 496 9.55 -62.61 62.15
N ALA A 497 8.38 -62.26 62.69
CA ALA A 497 7.11 -62.92 62.40
C ALA A 497 6.68 -62.73 60.94
N ALA A 498 6.86 -61.53 60.39
CA ALA A 498 6.60 -61.25 58.97
C ALA A 498 7.57 -62.01 58.05
N ARG A 499 8.87 -62.05 58.37
CA ARG A 499 9.86 -62.85 57.63
C ARG A 499 9.57 -64.35 57.69
N ALA A 500 9.16 -64.86 58.84
CA ALA A 500 8.77 -66.25 59.00
C ALA A 500 7.46 -66.57 58.24
N GLY A 501 6.49 -65.65 58.26
CA GLY A 501 5.25 -65.74 57.49
C GLY A 501 5.50 -65.71 55.98
N LEU A 502 6.35 -64.81 55.49
CA LEU A 502 6.75 -64.72 54.09
C LEU A 502 7.55 -65.94 53.63
N ARG A 503 8.46 -66.47 54.47
CA ARG A 503 9.14 -67.75 54.16
C ARG A 503 8.15 -68.90 54.03
N ARG A 504 7.13 -68.97 54.88
CA ARG A 504 6.07 -69.98 54.78
C ARG A 504 5.16 -69.76 53.58
N LEU A 505 4.86 -68.51 53.24
CA LEU A 505 4.13 -68.17 52.01
C LEU A 505 4.91 -68.64 50.77
N ARG A 506 6.25 -68.49 50.77
CA ARG A 506 7.14 -69.01 49.72
C ARG A 506 7.12 -70.53 49.63
N VAL A 507 7.29 -71.22 50.77
CA VAL A 507 7.23 -72.69 50.83
C VAL A 507 5.86 -73.19 50.36
N LEU A 508 4.77 -72.54 50.77
CA LEU A 508 3.42 -72.84 50.29
C LEU A 508 3.32 -72.63 48.77
N ALA A 509 3.83 -71.53 48.23
CA ALA A 509 3.86 -71.27 46.79
C ALA A 509 4.67 -72.33 46.00
N GLU A 510 5.69 -72.92 46.63
CA GLU A 510 6.53 -73.98 46.07
C GLU A 510 5.84 -75.36 46.16
N ASP A 511 5.21 -75.69 47.29
CA ASP A 511 4.47 -76.95 47.54
C ASP A 511 3.17 -77.07 46.73
N LEU A 512 2.54 -75.93 46.38
CA LEU A 512 1.41 -75.88 45.45
C LEU A 512 1.74 -76.45 44.05
N ARG A 513 3.01 -76.73 43.75
CA ARG A 513 3.43 -77.42 42.52
C ARG A 513 3.23 -78.93 42.53
N GLY A 514 3.00 -79.57 43.69
CA GLY A 514 3.01 -81.03 43.82
C GLY A 514 1.81 -81.71 44.50
N GLY A 515 0.98 -80.99 45.27
CA GLY A 515 0.02 -81.62 46.20
C GLY A 515 -1.42 -81.10 46.17
N LEU A 516 -1.93 -80.65 45.02
CA LEU A 516 -3.25 -80.02 44.91
C LEU A 516 -4.37 -80.96 44.44
N ASP A 517 -5.55 -80.80 45.05
CA ASP A 517 -6.81 -81.40 44.57
C ASP A 517 -7.23 -80.79 43.21
N GLU A 518 -7.98 -81.53 42.38
CA GLU A 518 -8.33 -81.13 40.99
C GLU A 518 -8.93 -79.71 40.89
N GLY A 519 -9.81 -79.33 41.82
CA GLY A 519 -10.42 -77.99 41.83
C GLY A 519 -9.44 -76.85 42.14
N ALA A 520 -8.43 -77.08 42.97
CA ALA A 520 -7.39 -76.09 43.25
C ALA A 520 -6.33 -76.02 42.14
N GLN A 521 -6.06 -77.14 41.45
CA GLN A 521 -5.19 -77.16 40.28
C GLN A 521 -5.76 -76.32 39.13
N GLN A 522 -7.07 -76.39 38.88
CA GLN A 522 -7.72 -75.59 37.85
C GLN A 522 -7.58 -74.08 38.11
N GLU A 523 -7.82 -73.63 39.34
CA GLU A 523 -7.66 -72.20 39.69
C GLU A 523 -6.20 -71.75 39.69
N LEU A 524 -5.25 -72.63 40.04
CA LEU A 524 -3.82 -72.31 39.93
C LEU A 524 -3.38 -72.13 38.48
N LEU A 525 -3.85 -72.99 37.56
CA LEU A 525 -3.59 -72.85 36.12
C LEU A 525 -4.23 -71.57 35.56
N ALA A 526 -5.46 -71.25 35.98
CA ALA A 526 -6.15 -70.02 35.59
C ALA A 526 -5.41 -68.76 36.08
N LEU A 527 -4.89 -68.78 37.30
CA LEU A 527 -4.10 -67.69 37.86
C LEU A 527 -2.77 -67.50 37.12
N ARG A 528 -2.04 -68.59 36.82
CA ARG A 528 -0.79 -68.54 36.03
C ARG A 528 -1.02 -68.00 34.62
N LYS A 529 -2.13 -68.40 33.98
CA LYS A 529 -2.51 -67.88 32.67
C LYS A 529 -2.75 -66.37 32.71
N ALA A 530 -3.48 -65.89 33.71
CA ALA A 530 -3.74 -64.46 33.88
C ALA A 530 -2.47 -63.64 34.19
N ASP A 531 -1.51 -64.21 34.93
CA ASP A 531 -0.22 -63.56 35.22
C ASP A 531 0.68 -63.48 33.96
N ALA A 532 0.72 -64.55 33.16
CA ALA A 532 1.43 -64.53 31.87
C ALA A 532 0.82 -63.51 30.90
N GLU A 533 -0.52 -63.42 30.83
CA GLU A 533 -1.22 -62.42 30.02
C GLU A 533 -0.89 -60.99 30.46
N GLN A 534 -0.79 -60.74 31.77
CA GLN A 534 -0.37 -59.44 32.30
C GLN A 534 1.08 -59.10 31.92
N GLN A 535 2.02 -60.04 32.10
CA GLN A 535 3.44 -59.81 31.77
C GLN A 535 3.66 -59.50 30.28
N ILE A 536 2.96 -60.21 29.40
CA ILE A 536 3.01 -59.96 27.95
C ILE A 536 2.53 -58.54 27.63
N ALA A 537 1.42 -58.10 28.25
CA ALA A 537 0.89 -56.76 28.03
C ALA A 537 1.82 -55.66 28.59
N GLU A 538 2.46 -55.89 29.75
CA GLU A 538 3.45 -54.98 30.35
C GLU A 538 4.70 -54.83 29.47
N GLN A 539 5.21 -55.93 28.89
CA GLN A 539 6.33 -55.90 27.93
C GLN A 539 5.98 -55.14 26.66
N GLN A 540 4.79 -55.39 26.09
CA GLN A 540 4.30 -54.65 24.91
C GLN A 540 4.19 -53.15 25.19
N LEU A 541 3.71 -52.74 26.37
CA LEU A 541 3.63 -51.33 26.73
C LEU A 541 5.00 -50.68 26.85
N ALA A 542 5.99 -51.36 27.45
CA ALA A 542 7.34 -50.83 27.60
C ALA A 542 8.02 -50.58 26.23
N GLU A 543 7.78 -51.47 25.26
CA GLU A 543 8.26 -51.31 23.88
C GLU A 543 7.62 -50.09 23.20
N VAL A 544 6.29 -49.96 23.29
CA VAL A 544 5.55 -48.82 22.70
C VAL A 544 5.96 -47.49 23.34
N VAL A 545 6.15 -47.43 24.66
CA VAL A 545 6.58 -46.20 25.36
C VAL A 545 7.99 -45.79 24.94
N THR A 546 8.91 -46.74 24.77
CA THR A 546 10.26 -46.47 24.26
C THR A 546 10.20 -45.88 22.86
N ARG A 547 9.38 -46.47 21.99
CA ARG A 547 9.13 -45.99 20.63
C ARG A 547 8.51 -44.58 20.60
N ILE A 548 7.56 -44.27 21.49
CA ILE A 548 6.99 -42.92 21.63
C ILE A 548 8.08 -41.92 22.05
N GLY A 549 8.97 -42.29 22.98
CA GLY A 549 10.09 -41.45 23.41
C GLY A 549 11.05 -41.12 22.27
N GLU A 550 11.35 -42.11 21.42
CA GLU A 550 12.21 -41.93 20.25
C GLU A 550 11.58 -41.05 19.16
N LEU A 551 10.29 -41.26 18.87
CA LEU A 551 9.50 -40.42 17.95
C LEU A 551 9.36 -38.98 18.46
N GLY A 552 9.16 -38.81 19.77
CA GLY A 552 9.08 -37.49 20.40
C GLY A 552 10.37 -36.69 20.26
N ARG A 553 11.53 -37.34 20.41
CA ARG A 553 12.85 -36.72 20.20
C ARG A 553 13.03 -36.22 18.75
N GLN A 554 12.50 -36.95 17.78
CA GLN A 554 12.57 -36.56 16.35
C GLN A 554 11.65 -35.37 16.00
N LEU A 555 10.67 -35.02 16.84
CA LEU A 555 9.67 -33.98 16.57
C LEU A 555 10.04 -32.56 17.06
N THR A 556 11.19 -32.37 17.73
CA THR A 556 11.44 -31.20 18.61
C THR A 556 12.19 -30.02 17.98
N GLU A 557 12.29 -29.86 16.65
CA GLU A 557 12.95 -28.68 16.06
C GLU A 557 12.17 -28.09 14.89
N LEU A 558 11.55 -26.92 15.07
CA LEU A 558 11.29 -25.94 14.00
C LEU A 558 11.09 -24.54 14.61
N THR A 559 12.05 -23.64 14.35
CA THR A 559 11.97 -22.20 14.58
C THR A 559 10.74 -21.60 13.87
N PRO A 560 10.06 -20.57 14.44
CA PRO A 560 8.85 -19.98 13.86
C PRO A 560 8.95 -19.61 12.37
N GLY A 561 10.09 -19.07 11.92
CA GLY A 561 10.32 -18.70 10.51
C GLY A 561 10.19 -19.86 9.53
N ARG A 562 10.67 -21.06 9.88
CA ARG A 562 10.55 -22.25 9.00
C ARG A 562 9.12 -22.71 8.82
N ARG A 563 8.23 -22.49 9.80
CA ARG A 563 6.81 -22.88 9.72
C ARG A 563 6.05 -22.07 8.67
N LEU A 564 6.36 -20.77 8.56
CA LEU A 564 5.79 -19.90 7.54
C LEU A 564 6.25 -20.33 6.13
N TYR A 565 7.56 -20.47 5.91
CA TYR A 565 8.09 -20.86 4.60
C TYR A 565 7.56 -22.22 4.14
N ALA A 566 7.42 -23.17 5.07
CA ALA A 566 6.90 -24.49 4.75
C ALA A 566 5.39 -24.45 4.42
N PHE A 567 4.61 -23.62 5.10
CA PHE A 567 3.20 -23.37 4.75
C PHE A 567 3.06 -22.71 3.36
N LEU A 568 3.88 -21.70 3.06
CA LEU A 568 3.90 -21.04 1.75
C LEU A 568 4.27 -22.02 0.62
N ALA A 569 5.25 -22.91 0.86
CA ALA A 569 5.70 -23.93 -0.09
C ALA A 569 4.62 -25.00 -0.38
N GLU A 570 3.83 -25.38 0.63
CA GLU A 570 2.71 -26.31 0.47
C GLU A 570 1.61 -25.69 -0.41
N ARG A 571 1.28 -24.41 -0.19
CA ARG A 571 0.21 -23.72 -0.93
C ARG A 571 0.61 -23.25 -2.32
N SER A 572 1.88 -22.94 -2.58
CA SER A 572 2.35 -22.51 -3.91
C SER A 572 2.39 -23.63 -4.98
N ARG A 573 1.97 -24.86 -4.65
CA ARG A 573 1.99 -26.04 -5.55
C ARG A 573 0.67 -26.29 -6.28
N GLY A 574 -0.36 -25.46 -6.06
CA GLY A 574 -1.41 -25.21 -7.04
C GLY A 574 -2.34 -26.38 -7.44
N GLU A 575 -2.66 -27.34 -6.56
CA GLU A 575 -3.67 -28.38 -6.86
C GLU A 575 -5.02 -28.21 -6.15
N ASP A 576 -5.07 -27.52 -5.00
CA ASP A 576 -6.28 -27.46 -4.15
C ASP A 576 -7.36 -26.47 -4.63
N TYR A 577 -7.00 -25.49 -5.46
CA TYR A 577 -7.87 -24.37 -5.82
C TYR A 577 -8.68 -24.58 -7.11
N ARG A 578 -8.61 -25.77 -7.73
CA ARG A 578 -9.32 -26.10 -8.99
C ARG A 578 -10.79 -26.53 -8.83
N GLY A 579 -11.35 -26.51 -7.62
CA GLY A 579 -12.74 -26.91 -7.33
C GLY A 579 -13.71 -25.76 -7.06
N ASN A 580 -14.95 -25.83 -7.58
CA ASN A 580 -15.95 -24.74 -7.51
C ASN A 580 -16.80 -24.67 -6.22
N LEU A 581 -16.74 -25.64 -5.30
CA LEU A 581 -17.51 -25.64 -4.05
C LEU A 581 -16.56 -25.75 -2.85
N GLY A 582 -16.47 -24.68 -2.05
CA GLY A 582 -15.62 -24.61 -0.86
C GLY A 582 -14.36 -23.74 -0.99
N LEU A 583 -14.03 -23.29 -2.21
CA LEU A 583 -12.81 -22.53 -2.54
C LEU A 583 -12.60 -21.29 -1.66
N ILE A 584 -13.62 -20.42 -1.55
CA ILE A 584 -13.56 -19.20 -0.74
C ILE A 584 -13.30 -19.52 0.73
N SER A 585 -13.91 -20.60 1.24
CA SER A 585 -13.71 -21.03 2.63
C SER A 585 -12.30 -21.58 2.89
N THR A 586 -11.72 -22.26 1.89
CA THR A 586 -10.34 -22.77 1.96
C THR A 586 -9.35 -21.62 1.92
N ILE A 587 -9.47 -20.72 0.93
CA ILE A 587 -8.62 -19.54 0.79
C ILE A 587 -8.68 -18.67 2.04
N ARG A 588 -9.89 -18.43 2.59
CA ARG A 588 -10.04 -17.65 3.83
C ARG A 588 -9.30 -18.30 4.99
N LYS A 589 -9.46 -19.61 5.20
CA LYS A 589 -8.73 -20.37 6.24
C LYS A 589 -7.22 -20.32 6.03
N ASP A 590 -6.77 -20.33 4.78
CA ASP A 590 -5.34 -20.24 4.47
C ASP A 590 -4.78 -18.86 4.73
N PHE A 591 -5.53 -17.79 4.46
CA PHE A 591 -5.14 -16.44 4.88
C PHE A 591 -5.20 -16.25 6.40
N GLU A 592 -6.22 -16.80 7.10
CA GLU A 592 -6.29 -16.81 8.57
C GLU A 592 -5.04 -17.48 9.16
N LYS A 593 -4.64 -18.63 8.60
CA LYS A 593 -3.45 -19.37 9.02
C LYS A 593 -2.16 -18.61 8.68
N LEU A 594 -2.09 -17.96 7.51
CA LEU A 594 -0.98 -17.09 7.15
C LEU A 594 -0.82 -15.99 8.20
N VAL A 595 -1.88 -15.23 8.48
CA VAL A 595 -1.89 -14.14 9.48
C VAL A 595 -1.50 -14.66 10.86
N ALA A 596 -1.99 -15.83 11.28
CA ALA A 596 -1.62 -16.42 12.57
C ALA A 596 -0.13 -16.81 12.65
N LEU A 597 0.44 -17.40 11.60
CA LEU A 597 1.87 -17.72 11.52
C LEU A 597 2.75 -16.46 11.50
N MET A 598 2.20 -15.38 10.95
CA MET A 598 2.86 -14.07 10.83
C MET A 598 2.84 -13.25 12.12
N THR A 599 1.78 -13.37 12.92
CA THR A 599 1.55 -12.58 14.14
C THR A 599 1.94 -13.32 15.43
N ALA A 600 2.36 -14.59 15.32
CA ALA A 600 2.74 -15.42 16.46
C ALA A 600 3.84 -14.73 17.31
N PRO A 601 3.66 -14.61 18.65
CA PRO A 601 4.65 -14.01 19.53
C PRO A 601 5.94 -14.84 19.50
N VAL A 602 7.07 -14.15 19.31
CA VAL A 602 8.38 -14.79 19.37
C VAL A 602 8.71 -15.05 20.84
N ALA A 603 9.23 -16.24 21.14
CA ALA A 603 9.56 -16.65 22.50
C ALA A 603 10.64 -15.73 23.11
N GLU A 604 10.52 -15.45 24.42
CA GLU A 604 11.48 -14.61 25.15
C GLU A 604 12.90 -15.19 25.06
N GLY A 605 13.83 -14.43 24.45
CA GLY A 605 15.25 -14.77 24.36
C GLY A 605 15.80 -15.03 22.96
N GLU A 606 14.96 -15.14 21.91
CA GLU A 606 15.40 -15.11 20.52
C GLU A 606 15.29 -13.68 19.95
N GLU A 607 16.31 -13.22 19.20
CA GLU A 607 16.22 -11.96 18.42
C GLU A 607 15.09 -12.09 17.38
N ALA A 608 13.92 -11.62 17.81
CA ALA A 608 12.64 -11.75 17.15
C ALA A 608 12.49 -10.81 15.94
N THR A 609 13.19 -11.08 14.84
CA THR A 609 12.73 -10.49 13.57
C THR A 609 11.46 -11.22 13.14
N ARG A 610 10.31 -10.55 13.20
CA ARG A 610 9.10 -11.04 12.52
C ARG A 610 9.50 -11.38 11.06
N PRO A 611 9.11 -12.54 10.53
CA PRO A 611 9.58 -12.96 9.22
C PRO A 611 9.14 -12.02 8.09
N LEU A 612 8.02 -11.32 8.28
CA LEU A 612 7.40 -10.31 7.42
C LEU A 612 6.52 -9.39 8.32
N ASP A 613 6.44 -8.10 8.04
CA ASP A 613 5.59 -7.17 8.80
C ASP A 613 4.30 -6.81 8.05
N ARG A 614 4.32 -6.84 6.71
CA ARG A 614 3.25 -6.32 5.86
C ARG A 614 3.28 -6.96 4.47
N ILE A 615 2.11 -7.08 3.84
CA ILE A 615 1.96 -7.51 2.45
C ILE A 615 1.31 -6.36 1.67
N VAL A 616 1.95 -5.90 0.60
CA VAL A 616 1.41 -4.90 -0.33
C VAL A 616 1.01 -5.60 -1.62
N LEU A 617 -0.28 -5.61 -1.95
CA LEU A 617 -0.85 -6.21 -3.15
C LEU A 617 -1.15 -5.11 -4.17
N TYR A 618 -0.51 -5.16 -5.33
CA TYR A 618 -0.73 -4.26 -6.46
C TYR A 618 -1.66 -4.93 -7.49
N ILE A 619 -2.82 -4.35 -7.74
CA ILE A 619 -3.81 -4.83 -8.72
C ILE A 619 -3.85 -3.84 -9.89
N ASP A 620 -3.51 -4.30 -11.08
CA ASP A 620 -3.44 -3.48 -12.29
C ASP A 620 -4.33 -4.01 -13.43
N ASP A 621 -4.50 -3.19 -14.48
CA ASP A 621 -5.31 -3.47 -15.68
C ASP A 621 -6.80 -3.81 -15.39
N LEU A 622 -7.34 -3.33 -14.27
CA LEU A 622 -8.75 -3.52 -13.91
C LEU A 622 -9.69 -2.86 -14.93
N ASP A 623 -9.24 -1.80 -15.58
CA ASP A 623 -9.95 -1.10 -16.65
C ASP A 623 -10.02 -1.86 -17.98
N ARG A 624 -9.32 -3.00 -18.11
CA ARG A 624 -9.46 -3.95 -19.24
C ARG A 624 -10.41 -5.11 -18.95
N CYS A 625 -10.84 -5.27 -17.70
CA CYS A 625 -11.78 -6.32 -17.30
C CYS A 625 -13.23 -5.96 -17.65
N SER A 626 -14.07 -6.97 -17.84
CA SER A 626 -15.52 -6.77 -17.98
C SER A 626 -16.15 -6.23 -16.69
N PRO A 627 -17.31 -5.54 -16.75
CA PRO A 627 -17.96 -4.98 -15.56
C PRO A 627 -18.19 -5.98 -14.42
N GLN A 628 -18.53 -7.22 -14.74
CA GLN A 628 -18.71 -8.27 -13.72
C GLN A 628 -17.40 -8.60 -13.01
N GLN A 629 -16.32 -8.79 -13.77
CA GLN A 629 -15.00 -9.08 -13.22
C GLN A 629 -14.48 -7.93 -12.35
N VAL A 630 -14.73 -6.67 -12.73
CA VAL A 630 -14.37 -5.51 -11.91
C VAL A 630 -15.01 -5.61 -10.52
N VAL A 631 -16.30 -5.98 -10.47
CA VAL A 631 -17.01 -6.17 -9.19
C VAL A 631 -16.43 -7.36 -8.41
N ASP A 632 -16.17 -8.48 -9.07
CA ASP A 632 -15.58 -9.67 -8.43
C ASP A 632 -14.20 -9.36 -7.82
N VAL A 633 -13.37 -8.55 -8.50
CA VAL A 633 -12.09 -8.07 -7.98
C VAL A 633 -12.28 -7.16 -6.77
N LEU A 634 -13.22 -6.22 -6.81
CA LEU A 634 -13.49 -5.34 -5.65
C LEU A 634 -14.02 -6.12 -4.45
N GLN A 635 -14.83 -7.15 -4.66
CA GLN A 635 -15.25 -8.08 -3.60
C GLN A 635 -14.06 -8.86 -3.04
N ALA A 636 -13.11 -9.26 -3.90
CA ALA A 636 -11.86 -9.86 -3.49
C ALA A 636 -11.01 -8.95 -2.61
N VAL A 637 -10.85 -7.70 -3.03
CA VAL A 637 -10.20 -6.67 -2.21
C VAL A 637 -10.93 -6.52 -0.88
N HIS A 638 -12.25 -6.41 -0.86
CA HIS A 638 -13.01 -6.25 0.38
C HIS A 638 -12.79 -7.39 1.39
N LEU A 639 -12.72 -8.66 0.93
CA LEU A 639 -12.41 -9.78 1.82
C LEU A 639 -10.96 -9.77 2.31
N LEU A 640 -10.00 -9.35 1.49
CA LEU A 640 -8.61 -9.18 1.94
C LEU A 640 -8.49 -8.09 3.02
N LEU A 641 -9.32 -7.05 2.93
CA LEU A 641 -9.46 -6.03 3.97
C LEU A 641 -10.16 -6.53 5.25
N ALA A 642 -10.44 -7.83 5.39
CA ALA A 642 -10.81 -8.42 6.68
C ALA A 642 -9.58 -8.85 7.52
N PHE A 643 -8.38 -8.81 6.94
CA PHE A 643 -7.15 -9.25 7.57
C PHE A 643 -6.20 -8.07 7.82
N ASP A 644 -5.77 -7.87 9.08
CA ASP A 644 -4.86 -6.81 9.52
C ASP A 644 -3.40 -7.04 9.09
N LEU A 645 -3.18 -7.27 7.80
CA LEU A 645 -1.87 -7.57 7.21
C LEU A 645 -1.69 -6.94 5.81
N PHE A 646 -2.79 -6.70 5.10
CA PHE A 646 -2.75 -6.28 3.71
C PHE A 646 -2.84 -4.76 3.54
N VAL A 647 -2.00 -4.27 2.64
CA VAL A 647 -2.19 -3.01 1.92
C VAL A 647 -2.53 -3.38 0.48
N VAL A 648 -3.63 -2.87 -0.05
CA VAL A 648 -4.04 -3.12 -1.44
C VAL A 648 -3.96 -1.83 -2.23
N VAL A 649 -3.27 -1.84 -3.38
CA VAL A 649 -3.15 -0.72 -4.32
C VAL A 649 -3.84 -1.13 -5.62
N VAL A 650 -4.90 -0.45 -6.02
CA VAL A 650 -5.71 -0.77 -7.20
C VAL A 650 -5.60 0.34 -8.23
N GLY A 651 -5.21 0.01 -9.46
CA GLY A 651 -5.08 0.93 -10.59
C GLY A 651 -6.27 0.81 -11.52
N VAL A 652 -7.01 1.90 -11.74
CA VAL A 652 -8.22 1.85 -12.57
C VAL A 652 -8.63 3.23 -13.12
N ASP A 653 -9.24 3.25 -14.32
CA ASP A 653 -9.93 4.46 -14.80
C ASP A 653 -11.22 4.69 -14.00
N PRO A 654 -11.39 5.84 -13.33
CA PRO A 654 -12.57 6.09 -12.48
C PRO A 654 -13.89 6.04 -13.25
N ARG A 655 -13.91 6.39 -14.55
CA ARG A 655 -15.14 6.32 -15.38
C ARG A 655 -15.55 4.88 -15.64
N TRP A 656 -14.57 4.03 -15.94
CA TRP A 656 -14.82 2.60 -16.15
C TRP A 656 -15.30 1.92 -14.88
N LEU A 657 -14.68 2.27 -13.74
CA LEU A 657 -15.04 1.75 -12.43
C LEU A 657 -16.49 2.11 -12.05
N LEU A 658 -16.83 3.40 -12.09
CA LEU A 658 -18.18 3.87 -11.74
C LEU A 658 -19.23 3.25 -12.66
N ARG A 659 -18.98 3.23 -13.99
CA ARG A 659 -19.88 2.60 -14.96
C ARG A 659 -20.07 1.11 -14.69
N SER A 660 -18.99 0.39 -14.35
CA SER A 660 -19.04 -1.04 -14.07
C SER A 660 -19.91 -1.34 -12.85
N LEU A 661 -19.77 -0.52 -11.80
CA LEU A 661 -20.58 -0.61 -10.59
C LEU A 661 -22.04 -0.27 -10.86
N SER A 662 -22.34 0.84 -11.54
CA SER A 662 -23.71 1.21 -11.90
C SER A 662 -24.40 0.08 -12.66
N THR A 663 -23.74 -0.46 -13.70
CA THR A 663 -24.30 -1.53 -14.53
C THR A 663 -24.61 -2.81 -13.74
N HIS A 664 -23.79 -3.13 -12.73
CA HIS A 664 -23.98 -4.32 -11.90
C HIS A 664 -25.09 -4.11 -10.84
N TYR A 665 -25.11 -2.94 -10.20
CA TYR A 665 -26.10 -2.64 -9.16
C TYR A 665 -27.48 -2.25 -9.71
N ASP A 666 -27.57 -1.71 -10.92
CA ASP A 666 -28.87 -1.45 -11.59
C ASP A 666 -29.72 -2.72 -11.67
N ARG A 667 -29.09 -3.89 -11.88
CA ARG A 667 -29.78 -5.20 -11.90
C ARG A 667 -30.28 -5.65 -10.52
N LEU A 668 -29.63 -5.25 -9.44
CA LEU A 668 -30.04 -5.54 -8.06
C LEU A 668 -31.11 -4.54 -7.58
N ILE A 669 -31.01 -3.29 -8.03
CA ILE A 669 -31.95 -2.19 -7.74
C ILE A 669 -33.28 -2.35 -8.52
N GLU A 670 -33.26 -2.96 -9.71
CA GLU A 670 -34.48 -3.35 -10.43
C GLU A 670 -35.23 -4.51 -9.77
N ALA A 671 -34.54 -5.36 -8.99
CA ALA A 671 -35.10 -6.58 -8.41
C ALA A 671 -35.78 -6.39 -7.04
N ASP A 672 -35.50 -5.31 -6.31
CA ASP A 672 -35.99 -5.14 -4.93
C ASP A 672 -36.93 -3.93 -4.77
N ALA A 673 -38.23 -4.20 -4.72
CA ALA A 673 -39.28 -3.19 -4.59
C ALA A 673 -39.29 -2.48 -3.22
N VAL A 674 -38.64 -3.07 -2.20
CA VAL A 674 -38.59 -2.52 -0.83
C VAL A 674 -37.61 -1.34 -0.73
N VAL A 675 -36.54 -1.33 -1.54
CA VAL A 675 -35.54 -0.25 -1.56
C VAL A 675 -36.09 1.05 -2.16
N ARG A 676 -37.14 0.98 -2.98
CA ARG A 676 -37.81 2.16 -3.57
C ARG A 676 -38.67 2.94 -2.57
N ALA A 677 -39.02 2.37 -1.41
CA ALA A 677 -40.00 2.97 -0.49
C ALA A 677 -39.40 4.00 0.49
N ASP A 678 -38.09 3.90 0.80
CA ASP A 678 -37.45 4.72 1.86
C ASP A 678 -36.41 5.72 1.34
N GLY A 679 -36.30 5.94 0.02
CA GLY A 679 -35.39 6.97 -0.55
C GLY A 679 -33.89 6.72 -0.33
N TRP A 680 -33.50 5.55 0.17
CA TRP A 680 -32.10 5.16 0.40
C TRP A 680 -31.48 4.63 -0.90
N HIS A 681 -31.03 5.54 -1.76
CA HIS A 681 -30.24 5.20 -2.94
C HIS A 681 -28.79 4.94 -2.54
N VAL A 682 -28.39 3.69 -2.32
CA VAL A 682 -26.96 3.34 -2.17
C VAL A 682 -26.29 3.56 -3.52
N THR A 683 -25.31 4.45 -3.54
CA THR A 683 -24.65 4.83 -4.79
C THR A 683 -23.35 4.07 -5.01
N PRO A 684 -22.88 3.93 -6.27
CA PRO A 684 -21.57 3.35 -6.56
C PRO A 684 -20.43 4.00 -5.79
N GLU A 685 -20.53 5.32 -5.54
CA GLU A 685 -19.55 6.07 -4.77
C GLU A 685 -19.53 5.61 -3.31
N ASP A 686 -20.70 5.44 -2.66
CA ASP A 686 -20.77 4.96 -1.26
C ASP A 686 -20.18 3.55 -1.12
N TYR A 687 -20.31 2.72 -2.17
CA TYR A 687 -19.68 1.41 -2.21
C TYR A 687 -18.16 1.51 -2.31
N LEU A 688 -17.64 2.41 -3.15
CA LEU A 688 -16.21 2.64 -3.29
C LEU A 688 -15.58 3.21 -2.02
N GLU A 689 -16.24 4.13 -1.33
CA GLU A 689 -15.74 4.65 -0.04
C GLU A 689 -15.64 3.56 1.02
N LYS A 690 -16.47 2.51 0.95
CA LYS A 690 -16.36 1.35 1.85
C LYS A 690 -15.12 0.51 1.60
N ILE A 691 -14.60 0.51 0.38
CA ILE A 691 -13.50 -0.35 -0.05
C ILE A 691 -12.18 0.42 -0.09
N LEU A 692 -12.15 1.60 -0.73
CA LEU A 692 -10.96 2.39 -0.98
C LEU A 692 -10.78 3.47 0.11
N ASN A 693 -9.72 3.35 0.91
CA ASN A 693 -9.43 4.32 1.95
C ASN A 693 -8.72 5.56 1.41
N ILE A 694 -7.75 5.39 0.50
CA ILE A 694 -6.98 6.51 -0.06
C ILE A 694 -7.19 6.51 -1.58
N PRO A 695 -8.12 7.31 -2.10
CA PRO A 695 -8.16 7.55 -3.52
C PRO A 695 -7.13 8.61 -3.91
N LEU A 696 -6.39 8.38 -4.98
CA LEU A 696 -5.41 9.29 -5.54
C LEU A 696 -5.60 9.38 -7.06
N VAL A 697 -6.00 10.55 -7.54
CA VAL A 697 -6.08 10.85 -8.97
C VAL A 697 -4.73 11.35 -9.47
N LEU A 698 -4.15 10.65 -10.44
CA LEU A 698 -2.87 11.00 -11.05
C LEU A 698 -2.99 12.31 -11.85
N PRO A 699 -1.99 13.19 -11.80
CA PRO A 699 -1.96 14.39 -12.63
C PRO A 699 -1.85 14.08 -14.11
N ARG A 700 -2.29 15.02 -14.94
CA ARG A 700 -1.82 15.10 -16.33
C ARG A 700 -0.33 15.42 -16.33
N MET A 701 0.37 14.98 -17.38
CA MET A 701 1.79 15.28 -17.55
C MET A 701 2.06 16.79 -17.40
N PRO A 702 2.88 17.21 -16.43
CA PRO A 702 3.22 18.61 -16.27
C PRO A 702 4.01 19.11 -17.49
N ALA A 703 4.02 20.42 -17.69
CA ALA A 703 4.79 21.05 -18.76
C ALA A 703 6.26 20.61 -18.71
N GLY A 704 6.85 20.31 -19.87
CA GLY A 704 8.21 19.79 -19.99
C GLY A 704 8.39 18.29 -19.73
N SER A 705 7.39 17.56 -19.19
CA SER A 705 7.48 16.10 -19.03
C SER A 705 7.52 15.36 -20.37
N LEU A 706 6.79 15.83 -21.38
CA LEU A 706 6.84 15.25 -22.73
C LEU A 706 8.27 15.29 -23.27
N GLN A 707 8.96 16.42 -23.12
CA GLN A 707 10.35 16.56 -23.56
C GLN A 707 11.25 15.56 -22.84
N ARG A 708 11.18 15.47 -21.50
CA ARG A 708 11.96 14.49 -20.71
C ARG A 708 11.69 13.05 -21.13
N LEU A 709 10.41 12.70 -21.34
CA LEU A 709 10.01 11.36 -21.76
C LEU A 709 10.57 11.03 -23.15
N LEU A 710 10.45 11.94 -24.12
CA LEU A 710 11.00 11.75 -25.46
C LEU A 710 12.52 11.60 -25.44
N TRP A 711 13.24 12.38 -24.63
CA TRP A 711 14.69 12.22 -24.46
C TRP A 711 15.06 10.86 -23.86
N SER A 712 14.32 10.40 -22.84
CA SER A 712 14.55 9.08 -22.23
C SER A 712 14.34 7.92 -23.21
N MET A 713 13.50 8.14 -24.23
CA MET A 713 13.25 7.16 -25.28
C MET A 713 14.39 7.18 -26.32
N THR A 714 14.90 8.35 -26.69
CA THR A 714 15.96 8.45 -27.71
C THR A 714 17.38 8.16 -27.21
N ASP A 715 17.64 8.29 -25.91
CA ASP A 715 18.98 8.02 -25.37
C ASP A 715 19.17 6.51 -25.11
N THR A 716 20.08 5.88 -25.86
CA THR A 716 20.69 4.62 -25.42
C THR A 716 21.44 4.89 -24.11
N PRO A 717 21.36 4.04 -23.05
CA PRO A 717 22.03 4.32 -21.77
C PRO A 717 23.56 4.34 -21.97
N ALA A 718 24.13 5.50 -22.26
CA ALA A 718 25.55 5.73 -22.09
C ALA A 718 25.79 5.73 -20.58
N ALA A 719 26.61 4.79 -20.11
CA ALA A 719 27.03 4.67 -18.72
C ALA A 719 27.35 6.05 -18.14
N ALA A 720 26.52 6.50 -17.19
CA ALA A 720 26.71 7.77 -16.52
C ALA A 720 27.98 7.67 -15.64
N ASP A 721 28.98 8.47 -15.98
CA ASP A 721 30.16 8.72 -15.15
C ASP A 721 29.70 9.46 -13.87
N PRO A 722 29.92 8.92 -12.65
CA PRO A 722 29.32 9.44 -11.41
C PRO A 722 29.94 10.76 -10.89
N GLY A 723 30.67 11.52 -11.72
CA GLY A 723 31.51 12.64 -11.29
C GLY A 723 30.87 14.03 -11.28
N GLU A 724 29.83 14.32 -12.08
CA GLU A 724 29.33 15.70 -12.21
C GLU A 724 27.79 15.76 -12.29
N ARG A 725 27.12 15.67 -11.15
CA ARG A 725 25.77 16.22 -10.99
C ARG A 725 25.78 17.24 -9.86
N LYS A 726 25.76 18.52 -10.25
CA LYS A 726 25.68 19.66 -9.32
C LYS A 726 24.28 19.66 -8.66
N PRO A 727 24.16 19.90 -7.34
CA PRO A 727 22.87 19.89 -6.66
C PRO A 727 21.97 21.00 -7.20
N ALA A 728 20.68 20.71 -7.40
CA ALA A 728 19.68 21.73 -7.72
C ALA A 728 19.56 22.71 -6.54
N GLU A 729 19.77 24.00 -6.81
CA GLU A 729 19.56 25.06 -5.81
C GLU A 729 18.06 25.26 -5.53
N PRO A 730 17.68 25.59 -4.28
CA PRO A 730 16.29 25.79 -3.88
C PRO A 730 15.72 27.09 -4.48
N ALA A 731 14.53 27.00 -5.07
CA ALA A 731 13.81 28.15 -5.60
C ALA A 731 13.36 29.09 -4.46
N HIS A 732 13.78 30.36 -4.55
CA HIS A 732 13.34 31.43 -3.66
C HIS A 732 11.91 31.90 -3.96
N ASP A 733 11.23 32.32 -2.89
CA ASP A 733 9.90 32.91 -2.84
C ASP A 733 9.71 34.11 -3.78
N VAL A 734 8.58 34.16 -4.49
CA VAL A 734 7.99 35.41 -5.01
C VAL A 734 6.48 35.39 -4.78
N GLU A 735 6.04 36.38 -4.01
CA GLU A 735 4.65 36.71 -3.68
C GLU A 735 3.85 37.32 -4.85
N THR A 736 2.54 37.08 -4.81
CA THR A 736 1.42 37.85 -5.40
C THR A 736 1.19 37.85 -6.92
N GLY A 737 -0.04 37.49 -7.32
CA GLY A 737 -0.57 37.69 -8.68
C GLY A 737 -1.62 36.63 -9.06
N VAL A 738 -2.89 36.88 -8.75
CA VAL A 738 -4.02 36.03 -9.14
C VAL A 738 -4.22 36.09 -10.66
N VAL A 739 -3.99 34.98 -11.36
CA VAL A 739 -4.51 34.75 -12.72
C VAL A 739 -5.02 33.31 -12.85
N ALA A 740 -6.31 33.20 -13.14
CA ALA A 740 -7.01 31.98 -13.47
C ALA A 740 -6.56 31.44 -14.84
N ASN A 741 -5.55 30.56 -14.84
CA ASN A 741 -5.28 29.46 -15.78
C ASN A 741 -3.82 28.94 -15.64
N ALA A 742 -3.37 28.72 -14.40
CA ALA A 742 -2.05 28.17 -14.12
C ALA A 742 -2.03 26.63 -14.24
N PRO A 743 -0.96 26.01 -14.77
CA PRO A 743 -0.80 24.56 -14.81
C PRO A 743 -0.92 24.00 -13.40
N VAL A 744 -1.79 23.00 -13.18
CA VAL A 744 -2.05 22.42 -11.84
C VAL A 744 -0.70 22.06 -11.20
N PRO A 745 -0.22 22.82 -10.19
CA PRO A 745 1.11 22.59 -9.68
C PRO A 745 1.12 21.25 -8.95
N ALA A 746 2.23 20.52 -9.09
CA ALA A 746 2.48 19.36 -8.26
C ALA A 746 2.37 19.75 -6.76
N ILE A 747 2.00 18.82 -5.88
CA ILE A 747 2.14 19.04 -4.43
C ILE A 747 3.61 19.44 -4.21
N PRO A 748 3.90 20.69 -3.79
CA PRO A 748 5.27 21.16 -3.64
C PRO A 748 5.95 20.29 -2.58
N VAL A 749 7.26 20.17 -2.56
CA VAL A 749 7.95 19.41 -1.51
C VAL A 749 8.91 20.38 -0.85
N GLU A 750 8.70 20.66 0.43
CA GLU A 750 9.56 21.59 1.16
C GLU A 750 10.91 20.94 1.49
N PRO A 751 12.04 21.65 1.31
CA PRO A 751 13.34 21.19 1.78
C PRO A 751 13.29 20.88 3.28
N GLY A 752 13.84 19.73 3.70
CA GLY A 752 13.79 19.29 5.10
C GLY A 752 12.56 18.45 5.45
N SER A 753 11.60 18.31 4.55
CA SER A 753 10.49 17.35 4.70
C SER A 753 10.93 15.89 4.58
N GLN A 754 10.11 14.97 5.09
CA GLN A 754 10.34 13.52 4.93
C GLN A 754 10.36 13.10 3.46
N VAL A 755 9.47 13.68 2.66
CA VAL A 755 9.43 13.42 1.22
C VAL A 755 10.66 14.01 0.51
N ALA A 756 11.14 15.20 0.91
CA ALA A 756 12.38 15.76 0.33
C ALA A 756 13.60 14.86 0.61
N ALA A 757 13.69 14.27 1.80
CA ALA A 757 14.76 13.32 2.13
C ALA A 757 14.72 12.06 1.24
N GLN A 758 13.53 11.59 0.88
CA GLN A 758 13.33 10.46 -0.02
C GLN A 758 13.73 10.76 -1.47
N LEU A 759 13.53 12.00 -1.93
CA LEU A 759 13.87 12.42 -3.29
C LEU A 759 15.36 12.74 -3.48
N ALA A 760 16.14 12.84 -2.39
CA ALA A 760 17.56 13.19 -2.41
C ALA A 760 18.46 11.96 -2.13
N PRO A 761 19.27 11.49 -3.09
CA PRO A 761 20.16 10.35 -2.88
C PRO A 761 21.16 10.60 -1.73
N GLY A 762 21.26 9.67 -0.79
CA GLY A 762 22.27 9.68 0.28
C GLY A 762 21.92 10.49 1.54
N ARG A 763 20.75 11.14 1.60
CA ARG A 763 20.26 11.78 2.83
C ARG A 763 19.61 10.72 3.75
N PRO A 764 19.90 10.70 5.06
CA PRO A 764 19.23 9.77 5.97
C PRO A 764 17.72 10.05 6.00
N ALA A 765 16.93 8.99 6.15
CA ALA A 765 15.49 9.11 6.30
C ALA A 765 15.15 9.97 7.52
N GLU A 766 14.36 11.03 7.31
CA GLU A 766 13.84 11.85 8.39
C GLU A 766 12.86 11.04 9.23
N VAL A 767 12.97 11.14 10.56
CA VAL A 767 12.10 10.41 11.49
C VAL A 767 10.71 11.06 11.49
N PRO A 768 9.62 10.27 11.46
CA PRO A 768 8.28 10.82 11.61
C PRO A 768 8.13 11.62 12.90
N ARG A 769 7.76 12.91 12.77
CA ARG A 769 7.44 13.75 13.93
C ARG A 769 5.98 13.53 14.35
N PRO A 770 5.67 13.41 15.64
CA PRO A 770 4.29 13.30 16.11
C PRO A 770 3.46 14.54 15.76
N LEU A 771 2.14 14.41 15.83
CA LEU A 771 1.22 15.55 15.72
C LEU A 771 1.38 16.46 16.92
N THR A 772 1.26 17.76 16.69
CA THR A 772 1.27 18.79 17.74
C THR A 772 -0.12 18.93 18.38
N ASP A 773 -0.18 19.48 19.60
CA ASP A 773 -1.44 19.71 20.30
C ASP A 773 -2.43 20.61 19.53
N PRO A 774 -2.00 21.68 18.83
CA PRO A 774 -2.89 22.48 17.97
C PRO A 774 -3.48 21.69 16.80
N GLU A 775 -2.68 20.83 16.16
CA GLU A 775 -3.14 19.94 15.09
C GLU A 775 -4.21 18.98 15.60
N ILE A 776 -3.93 18.30 16.72
CA ILE A 776 -4.87 17.34 17.35
C ILE A 776 -6.16 18.04 17.77
N THR A 777 -6.05 19.24 18.35
CA THR A 777 -7.20 20.03 18.79
C THR A 777 -8.11 20.41 17.63
N LEU A 778 -7.55 20.87 16.51
CA LEU A 778 -8.35 21.21 15.33
C LEU A 778 -8.95 19.97 14.67
N LEU A 779 -8.17 18.89 14.52
CA LEU A 779 -8.67 17.62 13.99
C LEU A 779 -9.86 17.09 14.80
N SER A 780 -9.82 17.22 16.13
CA SER A 780 -10.91 16.79 17.03
C SER A 780 -12.16 17.67 16.91
N LYS A 781 -12.07 18.88 16.36
CA LYS A 781 -13.26 19.74 16.11
C LYS A 781 -14.03 19.32 14.85
N LEU A 782 -13.51 18.38 14.06
CA LEU A 782 -14.20 17.83 12.89
C LEU A 782 -15.27 16.78 13.26
N ASP A 783 -15.58 16.57 14.54
CA ASP A 783 -16.55 15.56 15.01
C ASP A 783 -17.93 15.67 14.35
N ARG A 784 -18.39 16.88 14.01
CA ARG A 784 -19.67 17.09 13.31
C ARG A 784 -19.57 16.82 11.80
N LEU A 785 -18.36 16.74 11.24
CA LEU A 785 -18.12 16.51 9.83
C LEU A 785 -17.74 15.04 9.57
N VAL A 786 -17.04 14.40 10.50
CA VAL A 786 -16.50 13.05 10.36
C VAL A 786 -17.33 12.08 11.20
N ASP A 787 -18.32 11.45 10.58
CA ASP A 787 -19.30 10.62 11.29
C ASP A 787 -18.85 9.18 11.53
N THR A 788 -17.92 8.65 10.72
CA THR A 788 -17.53 7.24 10.79
C THR A 788 -16.05 7.02 11.15
N PRO A 789 -15.71 5.91 11.84
CA PRO A 789 -14.30 5.53 12.07
C PRO A 789 -13.49 5.38 10.78
N ARG A 790 -14.15 5.07 9.65
CA ARG A 790 -13.48 4.96 8.35
C ARG A 790 -13.08 6.34 7.84
N ASP A 791 -13.95 7.33 7.98
CA ASP A 791 -13.68 8.71 7.57
C ASP A 791 -12.57 9.31 8.40
N ALA A 792 -12.55 9.03 9.71
CA ALA A 792 -11.45 9.43 10.60
C ALA A 792 -10.11 8.80 10.19
N LYS A 793 -10.10 7.49 9.89
CA LYS A 793 -8.90 6.78 9.39
C LYS A 793 -8.43 7.33 8.03
N ARG A 794 -9.35 7.67 7.14
CA ARG A 794 -9.05 8.27 5.84
C ARG A 794 -8.46 9.67 6.02
N LEU A 795 -9.11 10.52 6.81
CA LEU A 795 -8.69 11.88 7.13
C LEU A 795 -7.26 11.89 7.67
N ILE A 796 -6.99 11.08 8.70
CA ILE A 796 -5.66 11.08 9.34
C ILE A 796 -4.57 10.59 8.38
N ASN A 797 -4.85 9.58 7.56
CA ASN A 797 -3.86 9.09 6.59
C ASN A 797 -3.59 10.12 5.48
N LEU A 798 -4.63 10.78 4.95
CA LEU A 798 -4.47 11.86 3.98
C LEU A 798 -3.71 13.05 4.57
N TYR A 799 -4.01 13.41 5.83
CA TYR A 799 -3.31 14.47 6.54
C TYR A 799 -1.83 14.12 6.74
N ARG A 800 -1.52 12.91 7.20
CA ARG A 800 -0.14 12.41 7.34
C ARG A 800 0.63 12.46 6.01
N MET A 801 0.00 12.08 4.90
CA MET A 801 0.61 12.16 3.57
C MET A 801 1.00 13.59 3.19
N LEU A 802 0.06 14.55 3.32
CA LEU A 802 0.34 15.94 3.00
C LEU A 802 1.37 16.54 3.96
N ARG A 803 1.30 16.19 5.24
CA ARG A 803 2.24 16.65 6.29
C ARG A 803 3.65 16.13 6.06
N ALA A 804 3.84 14.91 5.55
CA ALA A 804 5.16 14.36 5.21
C ALA A 804 5.91 15.15 4.11
N THR A 805 5.18 16.01 3.42
CA THR A 805 5.64 16.83 2.31
C THR A 805 6.08 18.24 2.74
N ARG A 806 5.93 18.55 4.04
CA ARG A 806 6.23 19.84 4.68
C ARG A 806 7.49 19.78 5.55
N ASP A 807 8.20 20.89 5.68
CA ASP A 807 9.15 21.09 6.76
C ASP A 807 8.38 21.31 8.07
N LEU A 808 8.77 20.58 9.11
CA LEU A 808 8.13 20.59 10.42
C LEU A 808 9.07 21.14 11.50
N SER A 809 10.10 21.89 11.08
CA SER A 809 11.01 22.65 11.94
C SER A 809 10.30 23.80 12.65
N ASP A 810 10.98 24.45 13.58
CA ASP A 810 10.45 25.59 14.32
C ASP A 810 10.11 26.80 13.42
N ALA A 811 10.63 26.83 12.19
CA ALA A 811 10.35 27.86 11.18
C ALA A 811 9.21 27.46 10.21
N SER A 812 8.48 26.38 10.49
CA SER A 812 7.45 25.84 9.60
C SER A 812 6.28 26.81 9.38
N THR A 813 6.15 27.31 8.15
CA THR A 813 4.96 28.06 7.71
C THR A 813 3.70 27.20 7.75
N PHE A 814 3.85 25.89 7.51
CA PHE A 814 2.75 24.94 7.58
C PHE A 814 2.17 24.83 8.99
N LEU A 815 3.00 24.61 10.00
CA LEU A 815 2.57 24.54 11.41
C LEU A 815 2.17 25.92 11.96
N ALA A 816 2.63 27.01 11.35
CA ALA A 816 2.22 28.38 11.72
C ALA A 816 0.78 28.74 11.32
N GLY A 817 0.10 27.92 10.50
CA GLY A 817 -1.32 28.11 10.21
C GLY A 817 -1.84 27.44 8.93
N GLU A 818 -0.98 27.09 7.96
CA GLU A 818 -1.51 26.46 6.73
C GLU A 818 -2.16 25.09 6.96
N TYR A 819 -1.74 24.39 8.01
CA TYR A 819 -2.34 23.10 8.39
C TYR A 819 -3.85 23.23 8.64
N GLU A 820 -4.34 24.39 9.09
CA GLU A 820 -5.76 24.61 9.36
C GLU A 820 -6.60 24.48 8.09
N ALA A 821 -6.15 25.12 7.00
CA ALA A 821 -6.80 24.99 5.70
C ALA A 821 -6.78 23.54 5.21
N VAL A 822 -5.66 22.83 5.40
CA VAL A 822 -5.55 21.43 4.99
C VAL A 822 -6.50 20.54 5.79
N VAL A 823 -6.62 20.73 7.11
CA VAL A 823 -7.54 19.96 7.96
C VAL A 823 -8.99 20.17 7.53
N VAL A 824 -9.43 21.41 7.31
CA VAL A 824 -10.80 21.71 6.88
C VAL A 824 -11.11 21.16 5.48
N LEU A 825 -10.18 21.35 4.53
CA LEU A 825 -10.35 20.84 3.17
C LEU A 825 -10.37 19.31 3.13
N LEU A 826 -9.50 18.64 3.89
CA LEU A 826 -9.49 17.18 3.99
C LEU A 826 -10.74 16.67 4.70
N GLY A 827 -11.17 17.30 5.79
CA GLY A 827 -12.43 16.93 6.47
C GLY A 827 -13.62 17.00 5.51
N THR A 828 -13.70 18.07 4.71
CA THR A 828 -14.75 18.22 3.68
C THR A 828 -14.61 17.15 2.58
N CYS A 829 -13.38 16.83 2.19
CA CYS A 829 -13.07 15.81 1.18
C CYS A 829 -13.45 14.40 1.63
N THR A 830 -13.27 14.08 2.92
CA THR A 830 -13.57 12.76 3.48
C THR A 830 -15.03 12.58 3.83
N ALA A 831 -15.69 13.63 4.33
CA ALA A 831 -17.08 13.56 4.76
C ALA A 831 -18.09 13.66 3.61
N HIS A 832 -17.81 14.55 2.64
CA HIS A 832 -18.75 14.89 1.58
C HIS A 832 -18.04 15.01 0.23
N GLY A 833 -17.45 13.90 -0.25
CA GLY A 833 -16.69 13.86 -1.49
C GLY A 833 -17.45 14.37 -2.74
N ARG A 834 -18.78 14.23 -2.75
CA ARG A 834 -19.69 14.75 -3.80
C ARG A 834 -19.84 16.27 -3.76
N LEU A 835 -19.95 16.83 -2.56
CA LEU A 835 -20.12 18.27 -2.34
C LEU A 835 -18.79 19.03 -2.51
N LEU A 836 -17.66 18.36 -2.28
CA LEU A 836 -16.32 18.92 -2.39
C LEU A 836 -16.11 19.65 -3.72
N GLY A 837 -16.64 19.16 -4.83
CA GLY A 837 -16.49 19.79 -6.14
C GLY A 837 -17.06 21.20 -6.20
N ARG A 838 -18.32 21.36 -5.77
CA ARG A 838 -18.99 22.68 -5.77
C ARG A 838 -18.40 23.61 -4.72
N PHE A 839 -18.09 23.06 -3.54
CA PHE A 839 -17.43 23.80 -2.47
C PHE A 839 -16.05 24.33 -2.92
N ALA A 840 -15.21 23.47 -3.50
CA ALA A 840 -13.90 23.84 -4.03
C ALA A 840 -14.00 24.85 -5.17
N ASP A 841 -14.93 24.66 -6.11
CA ASP A 841 -15.14 25.59 -7.22
C ASP A 841 -15.64 26.97 -6.71
N ALA A 842 -16.48 27.01 -5.67
CA ALA A 842 -16.88 28.27 -5.03
C ALA A 842 -15.72 28.96 -4.30
N LEU A 843 -14.90 28.19 -3.58
CA LEU A 843 -13.73 28.70 -2.87
C LEU A 843 -12.70 29.29 -3.83
N LEU A 844 -12.48 28.66 -4.99
CA LEU A 844 -11.60 29.18 -6.06
C LEU A 844 -12.16 30.42 -6.77
N ARG A 845 -13.49 30.62 -6.80
CA ARG A 845 -14.12 31.82 -7.38
C ARG A 845 -14.18 33.00 -6.41
N ALA A 846 -14.07 32.77 -5.11
CA ALA A 846 -14.10 33.83 -4.10
C ALA A 846 -12.89 34.78 -4.27
N ALA A 847 -13.06 36.06 -3.92
CA ALA A 847 -11.93 36.99 -3.87
C ALA A 847 -10.94 36.52 -2.79
N PRO A 848 -9.61 36.51 -3.03
CA PRO A 848 -8.66 35.95 -2.08
C PRO A 848 -8.71 36.60 -0.69
N GLU A 849 -8.96 37.91 -0.64
CA GLU A 849 -9.09 38.70 0.60
C GLU A 849 -10.42 38.49 1.33
N THR A 850 -11.28 37.57 0.87
CA THR A 850 -12.57 37.30 1.53
C THR A 850 -12.32 36.64 2.88
N PRO A 851 -12.83 37.19 4.01
CA PRO A 851 -12.71 36.55 5.31
C PRO A 851 -13.30 35.14 5.30
N TRP A 852 -12.67 34.21 6.02
CA TRP A 852 -13.15 32.81 6.09
C TRP A 852 -14.60 32.72 6.58
N SER A 853 -14.97 33.48 7.62
CA SER A 853 -16.33 33.56 8.15
C SER A 853 -17.35 34.04 7.12
N ASP A 854 -16.97 35.05 6.32
CA ASP A 854 -17.85 35.62 5.31
C ASP A 854 -18.07 34.62 4.17
N PHE A 855 -17.02 33.91 3.77
CA PHE A 855 -17.13 32.84 2.77
C PHE A 855 -18.05 31.72 3.26
N VAL A 856 -17.88 31.25 4.50
CA VAL A 856 -18.75 30.23 5.10
C VAL A 856 -20.21 30.71 5.16
N GLY A 857 -20.45 31.96 5.56
CA GLY A 857 -21.79 32.54 5.57
C GLY A 857 -22.46 32.54 4.18
N ARG A 858 -21.69 32.75 3.10
CA ARG A 858 -22.21 32.69 1.72
C ARG A 858 -22.54 31.26 1.25
N LEU A 859 -22.04 30.23 1.93
CA LEU A 859 -22.39 28.82 1.64
C LEU A 859 -23.76 28.42 2.19
N ARG A 860 -24.38 29.24 3.04
CA ARG A 860 -25.67 28.94 3.68
C ARG A 860 -26.73 28.57 2.64
N PRO A 861 -27.34 27.38 2.71
CA PRO A 861 -28.46 27.04 1.87
C PRO A 861 -29.71 27.82 2.31
N VAL A 862 -30.42 28.39 1.36
CA VAL A 862 -31.68 29.11 1.56
C VAL A 862 -32.69 28.59 0.53
N GLU A 863 -33.89 28.26 0.99
CA GLU A 863 -34.99 27.90 0.10
C GLU A 863 -35.64 29.18 -0.46
N ARG A 864 -35.69 29.31 -1.78
CA ARG A 864 -36.37 30.40 -2.50
C ARG A 864 -37.16 29.82 -3.66
N GLU A 865 -38.45 30.13 -3.76
CA GLU A 865 -39.33 29.68 -4.85
C GLU A 865 -39.27 28.16 -5.08
N GLU A 866 -39.38 27.36 -4.00
CA GLU A 866 -39.29 25.89 -4.03
C GLU A 866 -37.95 25.34 -4.57
N ARG A 867 -36.87 26.15 -4.52
CA ARG A 867 -35.52 25.76 -4.92
C ARG A 867 -34.51 26.11 -3.84
N TRP A 868 -33.60 25.18 -3.57
CA TRP A 868 -32.46 25.43 -2.69
C TRP A 868 -31.36 26.19 -3.43
N VAL A 869 -30.89 27.29 -2.84
CA VAL A 869 -29.82 28.12 -3.39
C VAL A 869 -28.84 28.56 -2.29
N SER A 870 -27.58 28.74 -2.65
CA SER A 870 -26.56 29.41 -1.82
C SER A 870 -25.90 30.50 -2.66
N GLU A 871 -25.47 31.58 -2.01
CA GLU A 871 -24.79 32.70 -2.69
C GLU A 871 -23.48 32.27 -3.38
N ALA A 872 -22.70 31.39 -2.73
CA ALA A 872 -21.38 30.98 -3.24
C ALA A 872 -21.44 29.88 -4.33
N VAL A 873 -22.41 28.96 -4.25
CA VAL A 873 -22.52 27.81 -5.18
C VAL A 873 -23.68 27.88 -6.16
N GLY A 874 -24.62 28.80 -5.98
CA GLY A 874 -25.82 28.89 -6.81
C GLY A 874 -26.85 27.83 -6.42
N ARG A 875 -27.43 27.15 -7.42
CA ARG A 875 -28.50 26.16 -7.21
C ARG A 875 -27.97 24.88 -6.55
N ILE A 876 -28.68 24.43 -5.52
CA ILE A 876 -28.45 23.15 -4.84
C ILE A 876 -29.61 22.20 -5.21
N PRO A 877 -29.33 20.98 -5.70
CA PRO A 877 -30.33 19.94 -5.91
C PRO A 877 -31.07 19.60 -4.61
N THR A 878 -32.37 19.35 -4.69
CA THR A 878 -33.21 19.10 -3.51
C THR A 878 -32.78 17.86 -2.74
N ASP A 879 -32.27 16.83 -3.43
CA ASP A 879 -31.71 15.61 -2.86
C ASP A 879 -30.38 15.81 -2.12
N GLU A 880 -29.66 16.90 -2.40
CA GLU A 880 -28.40 17.25 -1.73
C GLU A 880 -28.57 18.31 -0.64
N ALA A 881 -29.75 18.94 -0.52
CA ALA A 881 -29.98 20.09 0.35
C ALA A 881 -29.67 19.82 1.82
N ALA A 882 -30.10 18.66 2.34
CA ALA A 882 -29.84 18.26 3.73
C ALA A 882 -28.34 18.03 4.01
N GLN A 883 -27.62 17.42 3.06
CA GLN A 883 -26.17 17.21 3.18
C GLN A 883 -25.42 18.55 3.11
N TRP A 884 -25.89 19.49 2.29
CA TRP A 884 -25.32 20.83 2.19
C TRP A 884 -25.55 21.66 3.45
N GLU A 885 -26.75 21.59 4.03
CA GLU A 885 -27.06 22.25 5.30
C GLU A 885 -26.21 21.71 6.45
N HIS A 886 -26.01 20.39 6.48
CA HIS A 886 -25.10 19.76 7.42
C HIS A 886 -23.65 20.23 7.25
N LEU A 887 -23.12 20.21 6.01
CA LEU A 887 -21.78 20.74 5.70
C LEU A 887 -21.61 22.19 6.13
N HIS A 888 -22.56 23.07 5.80
CA HIS A 888 -22.52 24.47 6.20
C HIS A 888 -22.51 24.61 7.73
N GLY A 889 -23.39 23.90 8.44
CA GLY A 889 -23.44 23.94 9.90
C GLY A 889 -22.12 23.49 10.56
N SER A 890 -21.49 22.45 10.01
CA SER A 890 -20.19 21.97 10.49
C SER A 890 -19.06 22.97 10.22
N LEU A 891 -19.06 23.64 9.06
CA LEU A 891 -18.07 24.69 8.74
C LEU A 891 -18.27 25.97 9.57
N ASP A 892 -19.52 26.34 9.85
CA ASP A 892 -19.86 27.52 10.67
C ASP A 892 -19.31 27.38 12.10
N GLU A 893 -19.47 26.21 12.73
CA GLU A 893 -18.88 25.92 14.04
C GLU A 893 -17.34 25.97 14.02
N LEU A 894 -16.73 25.41 12.98
CA LEU A 894 -15.27 25.41 12.77
C LEU A 894 -14.70 26.81 12.55
N THR A 895 -15.50 27.78 12.11
CA THR A 895 -15.05 29.15 11.86
C THR A 895 -14.42 29.79 13.09
N THR A 896 -14.87 29.44 14.30
CA THR A 896 -14.29 29.94 15.57
C THR A 896 -12.93 29.32 15.90
N ALA A 897 -12.57 28.20 15.26
CA ALA A 897 -11.34 27.46 15.49
C ALA A 897 -10.25 27.78 14.46
N VAL A 898 -10.63 28.31 13.30
CA VAL A 898 -9.72 28.69 12.21
C VAL A 898 -9.24 30.12 12.46
N THR A 899 -7.92 30.29 12.52
CA THR A 899 -7.26 31.59 12.74
C THR A 899 -6.84 32.27 11.44
N LEU A 900 -6.93 31.56 10.30
CA LEU A 900 -6.65 32.12 8.99
C LEU A 900 -7.54 33.34 8.68
N PRO A 901 -6.96 34.48 8.25
CA PRO A 901 -7.70 35.72 8.08
C PRO A 901 -8.63 35.71 6.86
N ASP A 902 -8.32 34.91 5.83
CA ASP A 902 -9.01 34.89 4.55
C ASP A 902 -8.84 33.56 3.81
N VAL A 903 -9.44 33.46 2.62
CA VAL A 903 -9.48 32.23 1.84
C VAL A 903 -8.21 31.94 1.01
N ARG A 904 -7.17 32.79 1.00
CA ARG A 904 -5.95 32.62 0.17
C ARG A 904 -5.27 31.27 0.37
N VAL A 905 -5.11 30.87 1.63
CA VAL A 905 -4.43 29.61 1.97
C VAL A 905 -5.28 28.41 1.56
N PHE A 906 -6.61 28.49 1.72
CA PHE A 906 -7.53 27.48 1.22
C PHE A 906 -7.45 27.34 -0.30
N GLN A 907 -7.44 28.45 -1.04
CA GLN A 907 -7.32 28.46 -2.50
C GLN A 907 -6.02 27.81 -2.98
N ARG A 908 -4.92 28.03 -2.25
CA ARG A 908 -3.64 27.35 -2.51
C ARG A 908 -3.78 25.83 -2.35
N TRP A 909 -4.47 25.36 -1.32
CA TRP A 909 -4.55 23.91 -1.03
C TRP A 909 -5.64 23.16 -1.79
N VAL A 910 -6.68 23.83 -2.30
CA VAL A 910 -7.78 23.18 -3.05
C VAL A 910 -7.31 22.29 -4.20
N PRO A 911 -6.45 22.72 -5.16
CA PRO A 911 -6.01 21.87 -6.27
C PRO A 911 -5.24 20.61 -5.84
N ARG A 912 -4.60 20.67 -4.65
CA ARG A 912 -3.82 19.58 -4.07
C ARG A 912 -4.75 18.56 -3.41
N VAL A 913 -5.72 19.03 -2.63
CA VAL A 913 -6.69 18.17 -1.91
C VAL A 913 -7.69 17.51 -2.86
N ARG A 914 -8.11 18.18 -3.94
CA ARG A 914 -9.06 17.60 -4.93
C ARG A 914 -8.60 16.27 -5.51
N ARG A 915 -7.28 15.99 -5.52
CA ARG A 915 -6.72 14.73 -6.02
C ARG A 915 -7.05 13.53 -5.15
N PHE A 916 -7.47 13.76 -3.91
CA PHE A 916 -7.91 12.72 -2.99
C PHE A 916 -9.42 12.45 -3.08
N SER A 917 -10.04 12.80 -4.20
CA SER A 917 -11.43 12.48 -4.53
C SER A 917 -11.54 11.99 -5.97
N TYR A 918 -12.00 10.75 -6.17
CA TYR A 918 -12.25 10.18 -7.49
C TYR A 918 -13.47 10.82 -8.19
N VAL A 919 -14.39 11.42 -7.42
CA VAL A 919 -15.56 12.16 -7.93
C VAL A 919 -15.14 13.41 -8.70
N LEU A 920 -13.98 13.97 -8.39
CA LEU A 920 -13.46 15.19 -9.01
C LEU A 920 -12.43 14.92 -10.11
N SER A 921 -12.32 13.67 -10.57
CA SER A 921 -11.44 13.33 -11.69
C SER A 921 -11.82 14.14 -12.95
N PRO A 922 -10.87 14.68 -13.72
CA PRO A 922 -11.13 15.52 -14.90
C PRO A 922 -12.07 14.90 -15.95
N GLY A 923 -12.24 13.57 -15.96
CA GLY A 923 -13.14 12.85 -16.84
C GLY A 923 -14.49 12.41 -16.22
N ALA A 924 -14.77 12.74 -14.96
CA ALA A 924 -16.01 12.34 -14.26
C ALA A 924 -17.19 13.33 -14.45
N ARG A 925 -17.09 14.26 -15.42
CA ARG A 925 -18.16 15.18 -15.80
C ARG A 925 -18.83 14.78 -17.10
#